data_AF-A0A9X3CF67-F1
#
_entry.id   AF-A0A9X3CF67-F1
#
_cell.length_a   1.000
_cell.length_b   1.000
_cell.length_c   1.000
_cell.angle_alpha   90.00
_cell.angle_beta   90.00
_cell.angle_gamma   90.00
#
_symmetry.space_group_name_H-M   'P 1'
#
loop_
_entity.id
_entity.type
_entity.pdbx_description
1 polymer ?
#
loop_
_entity_poly.entity_id
_entity_poly.type
_entity_poly.pdbx_seq_one_letter_code
_entity_poly.pdbx_strand_id
1 'polypeptide(L)'
;MNTQIIAPELSSEHLLYVNSAILDVVITTKPNMSVDNDKCRVVGLKTGNNNLFEIVKFYADAGYASITLAVDSVGFPEDAARVMLDNFSTFQVPTLDVSTNTVYSVAENAFGYLWSAFRVSPLTEIANALAGYLIQKIPLQYESETECVNAYLSPTCKGYNEILGALKSLMSHHYQQLEKSVSLSAYHHFTEVTSFDNAQEMLDTSKVGTYVLIGGTGTYKTKKGLQPLASSAHSRKKVVYISYLIALVEQFCHASNASFYKTVSLPDLEQSPALGLVVNSAIKAHLAAYLLECDVLLIDEFEKVISTISTIDESVLPRYEVMVLLEKAIKRVPKLVVADADVSDITLKWLGGLRSEVHVIKNNHNPYRNITAVVQDKIGYFAELSDNLKTDKVILCDSLNVIKTLLIELGCTKNGYPCEEKALKQGILVIHSKNKGLPKQRKLLEDPTTEVMKYHKIIASPCLGSGFSIESDFTDEVNVISELTLAPYELINFGRRFRACNNIRFLVTQNRIYDTHHRMSTIETNSCDRLRHAFETRKALFNQNQALSMYWSLLRSGFKTQVIQSSDSITTLGFKHFKQLRRLTKESRAIAIFKAEKGISTSEIKQLQYTHCVTFADEARIRRFEIESEYPQHLFSVELIRFDEGFTNKPLFQSLFCPQLACEYEKKHLQLIQLLNKYLLNLGALDHSSITITRQEVYAFAKAVYVIKNELPSEIRSMLSKQMDTPNKATSFFKKLLGSIGLKISNYNGSQKRATVTIHEFAQAYRQQLL
;
A
#
# COMPACT_ATOMS: atom_id res chain seq x y z
N MET A 1 -21.58 -48.97 -8.57
CA MET A 1 -21.21 -48.36 -7.27
C MET A 1 -22.30 -47.39 -6.85
N ASN A 2 -22.86 -47.52 -5.63
CA ASN A 2 -23.83 -46.56 -5.11
C ASN A 2 -23.11 -45.22 -4.87
N THR A 3 -23.25 -44.31 -5.82
CA THR A 3 -22.59 -43.01 -5.77
C THR A 3 -23.41 -42.10 -4.85
N GLN A 4 -22.89 -41.78 -3.67
CA GLN A 4 -23.59 -40.93 -2.70
C GLN A 4 -23.40 -39.45 -3.07
N ILE A 5 -24.49 -38.68 -3.06
CA ILE A 5 -24.42 -37.21 -3.25
C ILE A 5 -24.06 -36.55 -1.91
N ILE A 6 -23.08 -35.66 -1.94
CA ILE A 6 -22.65 -34.85 -0.80
C ILE A 6 -23.01 -33.39 -1.07
N ALA A 7 -23.44 -32.70 0.00
CA ALA A 7 -23.88 -31.30 -0.04
C ALA A 7 -24.99 -31.04 -1.10
N PRO A 8 -26.08 -31.82 -1.11
CA PRO A 8 -27.16 -31.66 -2.09
C PRO A 8 -27.72 -30.23 -2.04
N GLU A 9 -28.07 -29.70 -3.22
CA GLU A 9 -28.66 -28.36 -3.44
C GLU A 9 -27.78 -27.18 -3.03
N LEU A 10 -26.50 -27.42 -2.74
CA LEU A 10 -25.52 -26.36 -2.47
C LEU A 10 -24.62 -26.15 -3.69
N SER A 11 -24.00 -24.97 -3.78
CA SER A 11 -22.99 -24.67 -4.81
C SER A 11 -21.78 -25.62 -4.78
N SER A 12 -21.60 -26.38 -3.69
CA SER A 12 -20.53 -27.37 -3.51
C SER A 12 -21.04 -28.81 -3.67
N GLU A 13 -22.23 -29.03 -4.24
CA GLU A 13 -22.78 -30.37 -4.48
C GLU A 13 -21.81 -31.24 -5.32
N HIS A 14 -21.53 -32.45 -4.86
CA HIS A 14 -20.59 -33.36 -5.52
C HIS A 14 -20.89 -34.83 -5.23
N LEU A 15 -20.24 -35.72 -5.97
CA LEU A 15 -20.36 -37.17 -5.86
C LEU A 15 -19.25 -37.73 -4.96
N LEU A 16 -19.59 -38.68 -4.09
CA LEU A 16 -18.64 -39.49 -3.33
C LEU A 16 -18.44 -40.83 -4.04
N TYR A 17 -17.20 -41.10 -4.44
CA TYR A 17 -16.81 -42.37 -5.07
C TYR A 17 -16.16 -43.31 -4.06
N VAL A 18 -15.25 -42.81 -3.22
CA VAL A 18 -14.56 -43.58 -2.18
C VAL A 18 -14.62 -42.82 -0.86
N ASN A 19 -15.07 -43.50 0.20
CA ASN A 19 -15.12 -42.94 1.54
C ASN A 19 -13.91 -43.40 2.35
N SER A 20 -13.23 -42.49 3.03
CA SER A 20 -12.12 -42.78 3.95
C SER A 20 -12.30 -42.03 5.26
N ALA A 21 -11.79 -42.59 6.35
CA ALA A 21 -11.75 -41.94 7.67
C ALA A 21 -10.56 -40.96 7.81
N ILE A 22 -9.58 -41.02 6.89
CA ILE A 22 -8.43 -40.12 6.85
C ILE A 22 -8.87 -38.77 6.29
N LEU A 23 -8.40 -37.67 6.88
CA LEU A 23 -8.72 -36.29 6.50
C LEU A 23 -7.95 -35.81 5.26
N ASP A 24 -7.86 -36.68 4.26
CA ASP A 24 -7.24 -36.44 2.96
C ASP A 24 -8.29 -36.65 1.86
N VAL A 25 -8.36 -35.74 0.90
CA VAL A 25 -9.34 -35.80 -0.18
C VAL A 25 -8.72 -35.56 -1.55
N VAL A 26 -9.14 -36.38 -2.52
CA VAL A 26 -8.88 -36.20 -3.95
C VAL A 26 -10.18 -35.82 -4.64
N ILE A 27 -10.17 -34.71 -5.38
CA ILE A 27 -11.32 -34.14 -6.07
C ILE A 27 -11.12 -34.29 -7.58
N THR A 28 -11.88 -35.19 -8.20
CA THR A 28 -11.82 -35.39 -9.66
C THR A 28 -12.49 -34.26 -10.41
N THR A 29 -11.82 -33.83 -11.46
CA THR A 29 -12.24 -32.70 -12.31
C THR A 29 -13.23 -33.11 -13.39
N LYS A 30 -13.46 -34.41 -13.57
CA LYS A 30 -14.51 -34.97 -14.42
C LYS A 30 -15.31 -36.06 -13.67
N PRO A 31 -16.59 -36.25 -14.02
CA PRO A 31 -17.39 -37.36 -13.51
C PRO A 31 -16.75 -38.71 -13.88
N ASN A 32 -16.81 -39.68 -12.97
CA ASN A 32 -16.37 -41.07 -13.18
C ASN A 32 -14.88 -41.25 -13.54
N MET A 33 -14.03 -40.26 -13.28
CA MET A 33 -12.57 -40.42 -13.41
C MET A 33 -12.08 -41.40 -12.34
N SER A 34 -11.40 -42.47 -12.77
CA SER A 34 -10.84 -43.47 -11.86
C SER A 34 -9.57 -42.92 -11.20
N VAL A 35 -9.52 -42.94 -9.88
CA VAL A 35 -8.33 -42.61 -9.08
C VAL A 35 -8.04 -43.82 -8.21
N ASP A 36 -6.87 -44.44 -8.41
CA ASP A 36 -6.45 -45.61 -7.66
C ASP A 36 -5.89 -45.19 -6.30
N ASN A 37 -6.76 -45.05 -5.29
CA ASN A 37 -6.33 -44.66 -3.95
C ASN A 37 -7.31 -45.10 -2.84
N ASP A 38 -6.99 -46.23 -2.20
CA ASP A 38 -7.78 -46.80 -1.09
C ASP A 38 -7.62 -46.05 0.25
N LYS A 39 -6.68 -45.10 0.34
CA LYS A 39 -6.31 -44.43 1.60
C LYS A 39 -6.95 -43.05 1.77
N CYS A 40 -7.44 -42.44 0.70
CA CYS A 40 -8.02 -41.10 0.74
C CYS A 40 -9.51 -41.10 0.36
N ARG A 41 -10.21 -40.03 0.73
CA ARG A 41 -11.58 -39.82 0.25
C ARG A 41 -11.52 -39.38 -1.22
N VAL A 42 -12.26 -40.04 -2.11
CA VAL A 42 -12.33 -39.65 -3.52
C VAL A 42 -13.72 -39.11 -3.84
N VAL A 43 -13.75 -37.89 -4.36
CA VAL A 43 -14.98 -37.20 -4.74
C VAL A 43 -14.86 -36.60 -6.14
N GLY A 44 -15.98 -36.26 -6.77
CA GLY A 44 -15.92 -35.57 -8.06
C GLY A 44 -17.16 -34.82 -8.44
N LEU A 45 -17.06 -34.12 -9.57
CA LEU A 45 -18.14 -33.33 -10.12
C LEU A 45 -19.36 -34.19 -10.46
N LYS A 46 -20.55 -33.63 -10.24
CA LYS A 46 -21.79 -34.13 -10.84
C LYS A 46 -21.86 -33.64 -12.29
N THR A 47 -22.31 -34.50 -13.20
CA THR A 47 -22.44 -34.17 -14.62
C THR A 47 -23.22 -32.86 -14.83
N GLY A 48 -22.62 -31.92 -15.56
CA GLY A 48 -23.23 -30.61 -15.86
C GLY A 48 -22.95 -29.48 -14.86
N ASN A 49 -22.30 -29.76 -13.71
CA ASN A 49 -21.92 -28.74 -12.74
C ASN A 49 -20.45 -28.31 -12.93
N ASN A 50 -20.20 -26.99 -12.99
CA ASN A 50 -18.84 -26.42 -13.01
C ASN A 50 -18.50 -25.79 -11.66
N ASN A 51 -18.41 -26.62 -10.61
CA ASN A 51 -18.28 -26.18 -9.22
C ASN A 51 -17.04 -26.74 -8.49
N LEU A 52 -15.98 -27.02 -9.25
CA LEU A 52 -14.77 -27.66 -8.75
C LEU A 52 -14.17 -26.94 -7.53
N PHE A 53 -13.99 -25.63 -7.63
CA PHE A 53 -13.32 -24.84 -6.60
C PHE A 53 -14.18 -24.61 -5.37
N GLU A 54 -15.51 -24.67 -5.51
CA GLU A 54 -16.45 -24.74 -4.40
C GLU A 54 -16.28 -26.03 -3.59
N ILE A 55 -15.93 -27.14 -4.25
CA ILE A 55 -15.66 -28.43 -3.60
C ILE A 55 -14.30 -28.39 -2.88
N VAL A 56 -13.24 -27.89 -3.53
CA VAL A 56 -11.92 -27.67 -2.89
C VAL A 56 -12.11 -26.88 -1.59
N LYS A 57 -12.87 -25.78 -1.68
CA LYS A 57 -13.26 -24.98 -0.52
C LYS A 57 -13.98 -25.74 0.57
N PHE A 58 -14.95 -26.57 0.18
CA PHE A 58 -15.79 -27.30 1.12
C PHE A 58 -14.92 -28.16 2.04
N TYR A 59 -13.93 -28.84 1.47
CA TYR A 59 -13.00 -29.68 2.22
C TYR A 59 -11.97 -28.89 3.02
N ALA A 60 -11.44 -27.79 2.48
CA ALA A 60 -10.53 -26.91 3.22
C ALA A 60 -11.17 -26.37 4.50
N ASP A 61 -12.44 -25.96 4.41
CA ASP A 61 -13.21 -25.51 5.58
C ASP A 61 -13.52 -26.63 6.57
N ALA A 62 -13.66 -27.87 6.08
CA ALA A 62 -13.92 -29.04 6.90
C ALA A 62 -12.67 -29.53 7.65
N GLY A 63 -11.54 -28.82 7.54
CA GLY A 63 -10.30 -29.16 8.25
C GLY A 63 -9.54 -30.33 7.63
N TYR A 64 -9.79 -30.64 6.35
CA TYR A 64 -8.99 -31.64 5.64
C TYR A 64 -7.56 -31.13 5.52
N ALA A 65 -6.62 -31.97 5.96
CA ALA A 65 -5.20 -31.61 6.04
C ALA A 65 -4.55 -31.65 4.65
N SER A 66 -5.00 -32.56 3.78
CA SER A 66 -4.53 -32.70 2.40
C SER A 66 -5.69 -32.66 1.42
N ILE A 67 -5.63 -31.76 0.44
CA ILE A 67 -6.60 -31.62 -0.64
C ILE A 67 -5.85 -31.67 -1.95
N THR A 68 -6.24 -32.59 -2.84
CA THR A 68 -5.61 -32.76 -4.14
C THR A 68 -6.66 -32.72 -5.24
N LEU A 69 -6.40 -32.00 -6.32
CA LEU A 69 -7.21 -32.06 -7.54
C LEU A 69 -6.73 -33.23 -8.41
N ALA A 70 -7.65 -33.98 -9.01
CA ALA A 70 -7.33 -35.02 -9.99
C ALA A 70 -7.75 -34.57 -11.39
N VAL A 71 -6.77 -34.41 -12.27
CA VAL A 71 -6.95 -34.11 -13.70
C VAL A 71 -6.58 -35.33 -14.53
N ASP A 72 -7.12 -35.41 -15.75
CA ASP A 72 -6.75 -36.42 -16.74
C ASP A 72 -6.24 -35.69 -17.98
N SER A 73 -4.92 -35.62 -18.11
CA SER A 73 -4.26 -34.88 -19.18
C SER A 73 -4.36 -35.56 -20.55
N VAL A 74 -4.67 -36.86 -20.60
CA VAL A 74 -4.80 -37.63 -21.85
C VAL A 74 -6.24 -37.64 -22.32
N GLY A 75 -7.19 -37.88 -21.42
CA GLY A 75 -8.61 -37.92 -21.74
C GLY A 75 -9.22 -36.54 -21.96
N PHE A 76 -8.78 -35.52 -21.21
CA PHE A 76 -9.36 -34.18 -21.23
C PHE A 76 -8.30 -33.07 -21.16
N PRO A 77 -7.40 -32.97 -22.15
CA PRO A 77 -6.22 -32.10 -22.09
C PRO A 77 -6.55 -30.62 -21.85
N GLU A 78 -7.49 -30.06 -22.62
CA GLU A 78 -7.82 -28.63 -22.48
C GLU A 78 -8.45 -28.29 -21.13
N ASP A 79 -9.36 -29.14 -20.64
CA ASP A 79 -9.98 -28.98 -19.32
C ASP A 79 -8.96 -29.11 -18.19
N ALA A 80 -8.08 -30.11 -18.27
CA ALA A 80 -6.99 -30.30 -17.32
C ALA A 80 -6.12 -29.04 -17.24
N ALA A 81 -5.71 -28.49 -18.39
CA ALA A 81 -4.89 -27.30 -18.47
C ALA A 81 -5.59 -26.05 -17.89
N ARG A 82 -6.88 -25.84 -18.19
CA ARG A 82 -7.69 -24.72 -17.64
C ARG A 82 -7.88 -24.84 -16.12
N VAL A 83 -8.22 -26.04 -15.63
CA VAL A 83 -8.33 -26.29 -14.19
C VAL A 83 -7.00 -26.00 -13.48
N MET A 84 -5.89 -26.43 -14.07
CA MET A 84 -4.58 -26.15 -13.51
C MET A 84 -4.34 -24.63 -13.42
N LEU A 85 -4.59 -23.88 -14.50
CA LEU A 85 -4.46 -22.41 -14.54
C LEU A 85 -5.34 -21.72 -13.49
N ASP A 86 -6.60 -22.11 -13.37
CA ASP A 86 -7.52 -21.54 -12.40
C ASP A 86 -7.07 -21.85 -10.96
N ASN A 87 -6.60 -23.08 -10.69
CA ASN A 87 -6.07 -23.48 -9.39
C ASN A 87 -4.81 -22.68 -9.04
N PHE A 88 -3.92 -22.41 -9.99
CA PHE A 88 -2.75 -21.55 -9.80
C PHE A 88 -3.14 -20.15 -9.30
N SER A 89 -4.21 -19.59 -9.86
CA SER A 89 -4.69 -18.24 -9.55
C SER A 89 -5.56 -18.17 -8.28
N THR A 90 -5.95 -19.31 -7.70
CA THR A 90 -6.94 -19.39 -6.62
C THR A 90 -6.45 -20.15 -5.38
N PHE A 91 -6.54 -21.50 -5.39
CA PHE A 91 -6.33 -22.35 -4.21
C PHE A 91 -4.92 -22.89 -4.07
N GLN A 92 -4.20 -23.05 -5.18
CA GLN A 92 -2.83 -23.56 -5.22
C GLN A 92 -2.66 -24.92 -4.52
N VAL A 93 -3.71 -25.76 -4.54
CA VAL A 93 -3.64 -27.13 -3.99
C VAL A 93 -2.89 -28.07 -4.94
N PRO A 94 -2.24 -29.14 -4.44
CA PRO A 94 -1.65 -30.17 -5.28
C PRO A 94 -2.61 -30.70 -6.35
N THR A 95 -2.07 -31.03 -7.53
CA THR A 95 -2.83 -31.59 -8.65
C THR A 95 -2.20 -32.90 -9.11
N LEU A 96 -2.91 -34.01 -8.93
CA LEU A 96 -2.59 -35.33 -9.47
C LEU A 96 -3.08 -35.42 -10.91
N ASP A 97 -2.20 -35.72 -11.85
CA ASP A 97 -2.58 -36.18 -13.17
C ASP A 97 -2.71 -37.71 -13.16
N VAL A 98 -3.95 -38.20 -13.25
CA VAL A 98 -4.26 -39.63 -13.14
C VAL A 98 -3.68 -40.45 -14.29
N SER A 99 -3.48 -39.82 -15.45
CA SER A 99 -2.97 -40.49 -16.65
C SER A 99 -1.47 -40.78 -16.56
N THR A 100 -0.72 -39.92 -15.88
CA THR A 100 0.74 -40.01 -15.71
C THR A 100 1.15 -40.39 -14.28
N ASN A 101 0.19 -40.47 -13.36
CA ASN A 101 0.39 -40.66 -11.92
C ASN A 101 1.38 -39.66 -11.29
N THR A 102 1.41 -38.43 -11.81
CA THR A 102 2.33 -37.37 -11.37
C THR A 102 1.58 -36.31 -10.56
N VAL A 103 2.16 -35.86 -9.44
CA VAL A 103 1.59 -34.77 -8.62
C VAL A 103 2.36 -33.48 -8.86
N TYR A 104 1.64 -32.42 -9.20
CA TYR A 104 2.16 -31.07 -9.40
C TYR A 104 1.75 -30.15 -8.24
N SER A 105 2.70 -29.38 -7.71
CA SER A 105 2.46 -28.45 -6.59
C SER A 105 2.94 -27.03 -6.92
N VAL A 106 2.04 -26.05 -6.83
CA VAL A 106 2.36 -24.63 -7.03
C VAL A 106 3.30 -24.10 -5.94
N ALA A 107 3.20 -24.64 -4.73
CA ALA A 107 4.02 -24.25 -3.59
C ALA A 107 5.48 -24.71 -3.75
N GLU A 108 5.69 -25.88 -4.37
CA GLU A 108 7.01 -26.46 -4.60
C GLU A 108 7.64 -25.94 -5.90
N ASN A 109 6.88 -25.93 -6.99
CA ASN A 109 7.37 -25.52 -8.30
C ASN A 109 6.28 -24.85 -9.13
N ALA A 110 6.09 -23.55 -8.90
CA ALA A 110 5.12 -22.71 -9.60
C ALA A 110 5.30 -22.71 -11.13
N PHE A 111 6.55 -22.60 -11.61
CA PHE A 111 6.85 -22.66 -13.03
C PHE A 111 6.50 -24.03 -13.61
N GLY A 112 7.01 -25.11 -13.00
CA GLY A 112 6.79 -26.47 -13.45
C GLY A 112 5.30 -26.83 -13.49
N TYR A 113 4.53 -26.35 -12.51
CA TYR A 113 3.08 -26.51 -12.48
C TYR A 113 2.39 -25.88 -13.70
N LEU A 114 2.67 -24.61 -14.00
CA LEU A 114 2.09 -23.91 -15.16
C LEU A 114 2.62 -24.48 -16.48
N TRP A 115 3.89 -24.87 -16.52
CA TRP A 115 4.50 -25.48 -17.68
C TRP A 115 3.88 -26.83 -18.02
N SER A 116 3.59 -27.66 -17.01
CA SER A 116 2.82 -28.89 -17.21
C SER A 116 1.44 -28.60 -17.79
N ALA A 117 0.72 -27.61 -17.27
CA ALA A 117 -0.57 -27.21 -17.85
C ALA A 117 -0.44 -26.80 -19.34
N PHE A 118 0.59 -26.02 -19.67
CA PHE A 118 0.86 -25.61 -21.05
C PHE A 118 1.22 -26.79 -21.97
N ARG A 119 2.00 -27.76 -21.48
CA ARG A 119 2.37 -28.95 -22.25
C ARG A 119 1.17 -29.85 -22.53
N VAL A 120 0.22 -29.91 -21.60
CA VAL A 120 -1.04 -30.64 -21.77
C VAL A 120 -1.92 -29.96 -22.81
N SER A 121 -2.07 -28.64 -22.74
CA SER A 121 -2.73 -27.85 -23.78
C SER A 121 -2.11 -26.44 -23.88
N PRO A 122 -1.51 -26.07 -25.04
CA PRO A 122 -0.75 -24.83 -25.19
C PRO A 122 -1.69 -23.61 -25.39
N LEU A 123 -2.47 -23.29 -24.36
CA LEU A 123 -3.39 -22.16 -24.36
C LEU A 123 -2.64 -20.83 -24.16
N THR A 124 -3.13 -19.76 -24.82
CA THR A 124 -2.51 -18.42 -24.76
C THR A 124 -2.56 -17.84 -23.35
N GLU A 125 -3.64 -18.11 -22.61
CA GLU A 125 -3.83 -17.68 -21.22
C GLU A 125 -2.77 -18.28 -20.29
N ILE A 126 -2.36 -19.53 -20.54
CA ILE A 126 -1.32 -20.20 -19.75
C ILE A 126 0.06 -19.63 -20.10
N ALA A 127 0.34 -19.37 -21.40
CA ALA A 127 1.56 -18.68 -21.80
C ALA A 127 1.66 -17.29 -21.15
N ASN A 128 0.56 -16.54 -21.09
CA ASN A 128 0.49 -15.25 -20.41
C ASN A 128 0.69 -15.38 -18.89
N ALA A 129 0.16 -16.42 -18.26
CA ALA A 129 0.39 -16.68 -16.83
C ALA A 129 1.86 -17.04 -16.53
N LEU A 130 2.49 -17.85 -17.40
CA LEU A 130 3.93 -18.13 -17.34
C LEU A 130 4.75 -16.85 -17.51
N ALA A 131 4.43 -16.02 -18.50
CA ALA A 131 5.05 -14.71 -18.68
C ALA A 131 4.89 -13.80 -17.46
N GLY A 132 3.69 -13.75 -16.88
CA GLY A 132 3.40 -12.97 -15.66
C GLY A 132 4.14 -13.46 -14.41
N TYR A 133 4.47 -14.75 -14.35
CA TYR A 133 5.36 -15.29 -13.32
C TYR A 133 6.83 -14.94 -13.60
N LEU A 134 7.30 -15.15 -14.83
CA LEU A 134 8.70 -14.96 -15.23
C LEU A 134 9.13 -13.48 -15.21
N ILE A 135 8.25 -12.55 -15.60
CA ILE A 135 8.59 -11.11 -15.62
C ILE A 135 8.99 -10.61 -14.23
N GLN A 136 8.43 -11.17 -13.15
CA GLN A 136 8.77 -10.78 -11.77
C GLN A 136 10.22 -11.15 -11.39
N LYS A 137 10.86 -12.05 -12.14
CA LYS A 137 12.25 -12.45 -11.95
C LYS A 137 13.23 -11.48 -12.63
N ILE A 138 12.74 -10.61 -13.51
CA ILE A 138 13.55 -9.64 -14.25
C ILE A 138 13.42 -8.26 -13.57
N PRO A 139 14.51 -7.53 -13.31
CA PRO A 139 15.91 -7.85 -13.64
C PRO A 139 16.70 -8.54 -12.51
N LEU A 140 16.07 -8.84 -11.38
CA LEU A 140 16.77 -9.20 -10.14
C LEU A 140 17.27 -10.65 -10.03
N GLN A 141 16.83 -11.54 -10.91
CA GLN A 141 17.38 -12.90 -11.03
C GLN A 141 17.99 -13.13 -12.42
N TYR A 142 17.44 -12.49 -13.45
CA TYR A 142 17.87 -12.63 -14.84
C TYR A 142 17.89 -11.26 -15.52
N GLU A 143 18.84 -11.01 -16.40
CA GLU A 143 19.03 -9.72 -17.07
C GLU A 143 18.05 -9.51 -18.23
N SER A 144 17.68 -10.61 -18.91
CA SER A 144 16.85 -10.57 -20.12
C SER A 144 15.75 -11.63 -20.12
N GLU A 145 14.76 -11.44 -21.00
CA GLU A 145 13.69 -12.42 -21.20
C GLU A 145 14.23 -13.75 -21.70
N THR A 146 15.25 -13.71 -22.57
CA THR A 146 15.86 -14.92 -23.16
C THR A 146 16.61 -15.72 -22.09
N GLU A 147 17.43 -15.05 -21.28
CA GLU A 147 18.13 -15.68 -20.16
C GLU A 147 17.13 -16.26 -19.15
N CYS A 148 16.09 -15.49 -18.79
CA CYS A 148 15.04 -15.91 -17.89
C CYS A 148 14.36 -17.19 -18.39
N VAL A 149 13.93 -17.26 -19.65
CA VAL A 149 13.31 -18.48 -20.20
C VAL A 149 14.32 -19.63 -20.28
N ASN A 150 15.58 -19.38 -20.66
CA ASN A 150 16.62 -20.41 -20.73
C ASN A 150 16.93 -21.07 -19.38
N ALA A 151 16.75 -20.34 -18.28
CA ALA A 151 16.91 -20.89 -16.94
C ALA A 151 15.86 -21.96 -16.59
N TYR A 152 14.72 -21.98 -17.30
CA TYR A 152 13.64 -22.93 -17.07
C TYR A 152 13.41 -23.90 -18.23
N LEU A 153 13.74 -23.53 -19.48
CA LEU A 153 13.45 -24.30 -20.69
C LEU A 153 14.63 -24.31 -21.66
N SER A 154 14.88 -25.45 -22.29
CA SER A 154 15.80 -25.53 -23.42
C SER A 154 15.22 -24.79 -24.64
N PRO A 155 16.04 -24.07 -25.45
CA PRO A 155 15.60 -23.46 -26.71
C PRO A 155 14.99 -24.44 -27.71
N THR A 156 15.29 -25.74 -27.58
CA THR A 156 14.73 -26.81 -28.42
C THR A 156 13.38 -27.33 -27.94
N CYS A 157 12.90 -26.91 -26.77
CA CYS A 157 11.61 -27.34 -26.24
C CYS A 157 10.45 -26.78 -27.07
N LYS A 158 9.51 -27.65 -27.47
CA LYS A 158 8.23 -27.23 -28.05
C LYS A 158 7.49 -26.34 -27.05
N GLY A 159 7.11 -25.12 -27.43
CA GLY A 159 6.51 -24.12 -26.53
C GLY A 159 7.46 -23.00 -26.10
N TYR A 160 8.77 -23.14 -26.35
CA TYR A 160 9.78 -22.15 -25.95
C TYR A 160 9.50 -20.78 -26.58
N ASN A 161 9.26 -20.74 -27.89
CA ASN A 161 9.07 -19.48 -28.62
C ASN A 161 7.76 -18.78 -28.22
N GLU A 162 6.72 -19.56 -27.92
CA GLU A 162 5.44 -19.06 -27.44
C GLU A 162 5.57 -18.36 -26.08
N ILE A 163 6.31 -18.97 -25.14
CA ILE A 163 6.55 -18.37 -23.82
C ILE A 163 7.47 -17.17 -23.91
N LEU A 164 8.57 -17.26 -24.68
CA LEU A 164 9.49 -16.15 -24.88
C LEU A 164 8.77 -14.97 -25.56
N GLY A 165 7.91 -15.25 -26.55
CA GLY A 165 7.08 -14.25 -27.22
C GLY A 165 6.10 -13.57 -26.26
N ALA A 166 5.40 -14.34 -25.43
CA ALA A 166 4.48 -13.82 -24.41
C ALA A 166 5.22 -12.93 -23.38
N LEU A 167 6.41 -13.35 -22.92
CA LEU A 167 7.22 -12.58 -21.98
C LEU A 167 7.73 -11.26 -22.59
N LYS A 168 8.26 -11.30 -23.82
CA LYS A 168 8.68 -10.09 -24.55
C LYS A 168 7.53 -9.12 -24.78
N SER A 169 6.36 -9.65 -25.15
CA SER A 169 5.15 -8.84 -25.35
C SER A 169 4.70 -8.18 -24.05
N LEU A 170 4.68 -8.92 -22.94
CA LEU A 170 4.32 -8.39 -21.62
C LEU A 170 5.30 -7.31 -21.14
N MET A 171 6.61 -7.54 -21.29
CA MET A 171 7.64 -6.59 -20.89
C MET A 171 7.58 -5.31 -21.75
N SER A 172 7.40 -5.46 -23.06
CA SER A 172 7.20 -4.34 -23.98
C SER A 172 5.95 -3.54 -23.65
N HIS A 173 4.83 -4.23 -23.35
CA HIS A 173 3.60 -3.58 -22.93
C HIS A 173 3.78 -2.80 -21.61
N HIS A 174 4.46 -3.39 -20.63
CA HIS A 174 4.76 -2.72 -19.35
C HIS A 174 5.56 -1.43 -19.58
N TYR A 175 6.65 -1.49 -20.36
CA TYR A 175 7.45 -0.30 -20.68
C TYR A 175 6.67 0.76 -21.46
N GLN A 176 5.80 0.37 -22.38
CA GLN A 176 4.91 1.31 -23.08
C GLN A 176 3.94 2.00 -22.11
N GLN A 177 3.38 1.28 -21.14
CA GLN A 177 2.52 1.88 -20.11
C GLN A 177 3.31 2.84 -19.21
N LEU A 178 4.54 2.47 -18.81
CA LEU A 178 5.42 3.35 -18.04
C LEU A 178 5.74 4.62 -18.83
N GLU A 179 6.16 4.51 -20.09
CA GLU A 179 6.47 5.66 -20.96
C GLU A 179 5.25 6.57 -21.12
N LYS A 180 4.07 5.99 -21.39
CA LYS A 180 2.81 6.74 -21.48
C LYS A 180 2.46 7.46 -20.17
N SER A 181 2.78 6.87 -19.01
CA SER A 181 2.45 7.44 -17.71
C SER A 181 3.31 8.65 -17.30
N VAL A 182 4.47 8.83 -17.94
CA VAL A 182 5.39 9.94 -17.67
C VAL A 182 5.58 10.89 -18.86
N SER A 183 5.10 10.51 -20.03
CA SER A 183 5.11 11.37 -21.21
C SER A 183 4.16 12.54 -21.01
N LEU A 184 4.58 13.72 -21.48
CA LEU A 184 3.78 14.94 -21.44
C LEU A 184 3.14 15.14 -22.81
N SER A 185 2.04 14.44 -23.08
CA SER A 185 1.39 14.43 -24.40
C SER A 185 0.32 15.51 -24.56
N ALA A 186 -0.10 16.14 -23.46
CA ALA A 186 -1.30 16.98 -23.43
C ALA A 186 -1.12 18.45 -23.82
N TYR A 187 0.09 18.93 -24.19
CA TYR A 187 0.35 20.37 -24.35
C TYR A 187 1.22 20.73 -25.56
N HIS A 188 0.98 21.91 -26.12
CA HIS A 188 1.57 22.36 -27.38
C HIS A 188 2.69 23.39 -27.21
N HIS A 189 2.79 24.07 -26.06
CA HIS A 189 3.80 25.11 -25.82
C HIS A 189 4.88 24.62 -24.86
N PHE A 190 5.88 23.94 -25.41
CA PHE A 190 7.09 23.52 -24.71
C PHE A 190 8.24 24.47 -25.01
N THR A 191 8.88 24.97 -23.95
CA THR A 191 10.18 25.63 -24.04
C THR A 191 11.19 24.83 -23.24
N GLU A 192 12.23 24.33 -23.91
CA GLU A 192 13.35 23.70 -23.24
C GLU A 192 14.39 24.74 -22.83
N VAL A 193 14.91 24.60 -21.63
CA VAL A 193 15.98 25.44 -21.07
C VAL A 193 17.07 24.56 -20.48
N THR A 194 18.31 25.03 -20.47
CA THR A 194 19.44 24.34 -19.83
C THR A 194 19.58 24.71 -18.35
N SER A 195 19.01 25.85 -17.95
CA SER A 195 18.96 26.35 -16.57
C SER A 195 17.72 27.21 -16.37
N PHE A 196 17.27 27.33 -15.12
CA PHE A 196 16.24 28.28 -14.72
C PHE A 196 16.78 29.68 -14.42
N ASP A 197 18.06 29.97 -14.70
CA ASP A 197 18.64 31.31 -14.45
C ASP A 197 17.88 32.43 -15.18
N ASN A 198 17.40 32.16 -16.41
CA ASN A 198 16.61 33.12 -17.20
C ASN A 198 15.09 32.95 -16.99
N ALA A 199 14.66 32.17 -15.99
CA ALA A 199 13.25 31.93 -15.75
C ALA A 199 12.48 33.24 -15.49
N GLN A 200 13.12 34.27 -14.92
CA GLN A 200 12.49 35.57 -14.69
C GLN A 200 12.04 36.27 -15.98
N GLU A 201 12.81 36.20 -17.07
CA GLU A 201 12.45 36.82 -18.35
C GLU A 201 11.25 36.11 -18.99
N MET A 202 11.23 34.78 -18.86
CA MET A 202 10.14 33.94 -19.34
C MET A 202 8.87 34.16 -18.50
N LEU A 203 9.05 34.25 -17.18
CA LEU A 203 8.02 34.46 -16.18
C LEU A 203 7.87 35.95 -15.84
N ASP A 204 8.13 36.88 -16.76
CA ASP A 204 8.05 38.32 -16.47
C ASP A 204 6.77 38.65 -15.68
N THR A 205 6.95 39.39 -14.60
CA THR A 205 5.88 39.82 -13.71
C THR A 205 4.71 40.48 -14.45
N SER A 206 4.93 41.14 -15.60
CA SER A 206 3.87 41.75 -16.42
C SER A 206 3.00 40.73 -17.17
N LYS A 207 3.52 39.52 -17.43
CA LYS A 207 2.84 38.48 -18.20
C LYS A 207 1.78 37.76 -17.36
N VAL A 208 0.57 37.72 -17.89
CA VAL A 208 -0.57 36.91 -17.42
C VAL A 208 -0.45 35.49 -18.02
N GLY A 209 -1.08 34.49 -17.41
CA GLY A 209 -1.13 33.13 -17.97
C GLY A 209 -0.80 32.02 -16.98
N THR A 210 -0.62 30.81 -17.49
CA THR A 210 -0.29 29.61 -16.70
C THR A 210 1.05 29.05 -17.13
N TYR A 211 1.98 28.91 -16.20
CA TYR A 211 3.35 28.44 -16.44
C TYR A 211 3.67 27.22 -15.57
N VAL A 212 4.30 26.22 -16.17
CA VAL A 212 4.70 24.97 -15.50
C VAL A 212 6.21 24.85 -15.60
N LEU A 213 6.90 24.84 -14.46
CA LEU A 213 8.34 24.63 -14.36
C LEU A 213 8.63 23.16 -14.06
N ILE A 214 9.22 22.46 -15.02
CA ILE A 214 9.57 21.03 -14.89
C ILE A 214 11.08 20.87 -14.89
N GLY A 215 11.63 20.19 -13.89
CA GLY A 215 13.06 19.91 -13.83
C GLY A 215 13.41 19.03 -12.65
N GLY A 216 14.51 18.27 -12.76
CA GLY A 216 14.93 17.33 -11.73
C GLY A 216 15.13 17.95 -10.34
N THR A 217 15.18 17.10 -9.33
CA THR A 217 15.42 17.54 -7.95
C THR A 217 16.83 18.12 -7.83
N GLY A 218 16.94 19.40 -7.43
CA GLY A 218 18.21 20.12 -7.35
C GLY A 218 18.46 21.12 -8.49
N THR A 219 17.54 21.29 -9.44
CA THR A 219 17.68 22.27 -10.54
C THR A 219 17.30 23.71 -10.19
N TYR A 220 17.09 24.02 -8.90
CA TYR A 220 16.77 25.36 -8.39
C TYR A 220 15.45 26.00 -8.89
N LYS A 221 14.46 25.21 -9.31
CA LYS A 221 13.10 25.69 -9.70
C LYS A 221 12.51 26.72 -8.71
N THR A 222 12.51 26.38 -7.43
CA THR A 222 11.96 27.24 -6.36
C THR A 222 12.79 28.52 -6.22
N LYS A 223 14.13 28.40 -6.14
CA LYS A 223 15.03 29.54 -5.92
C LYS A 223 15.10 30.51 -7.10
N LYS A 224 15.08 30.00 -8.34
CA LYS A 224 15.28 30.79 -9.56
C LYS A 224 13.99 31.12 -10.29
N GLY A 225 12.96 30.30 -10.15
CA GLY A 225 11.64 30.52 -10.76
C GLY A 225 10.63 31.18 -9.81
N LEU A 226 10.37 30.57 -8.64
CA LEU A 226 9.27 30.99 -7.77
C LEU A 226 9.62 32.16 -6.83
N GLN A 227 10.77 32.09 -6.15
CA GLN A 227 11.18 33.10 -5.15
C GLN A 227 11.20 34.54 -5.72
N PRO A 228 11.74 34.79 -6.93
CA PRO A 228 11.74 36.14 -7.47
C PRO A 228 10.34 36.74 -7.69
N LEU A 229 9.35 35.92 -8.04
CA LEU A 229 7.98 36.38 -8.22
C LEU A 229 7.38 36.81 -6.88
N ALA A 230 7.62 36.04 -5.81
CA ALA A 230 7.20 36.41 -4.47
C ALA A 230 7.90 37.68 -3.97
N SER A 231 9.20 37.84 -4.22
CA SER A 231 9.95 39.04 -3.83
C SER A 231 9.57 40.29 -4.62
N SER A 232 8.93 40.15 -5.78
CA SER A 232 8.40 41.27 -6.57
C SER A 232 7.03 41.78 -6.09
N ALA A 233 6.44 41.16 -5.06
CA ALA A 233 5.12 41.51 -4.56
C ALA A 233 5.07 42.91 -3.93
N HIS A 234 3.93 43.58 -4.06
CA HIS A 234 3.68 44.89 -3.45
C HIS A 234 2.18 45.10 -3.22
N SER A 235 1.78 46.24 -2.64
CA SER A 235 0.39 46.50 -2.21
C SER A 235 -0.68 46.41 -3.31
N ARG A 236 -0.31 46.51 -4.59
CA ARG A 236 -1.21 46.38 -5.75
C ARG A 236 -1.01 45.07 -6.51
N LYS A 237 -0.19 44.17 -5.98
CA LYS A 237 0.16 42.90 -6.60
C LYS A 237 0.41 41.84 -5.53
N LYS A 238 -0.66 41.18 -5.12
CA LYS A 238 -0.63 40.16 -4.08
C LYS A 238 -0.14 38.83 -4.65
N VAL A 239 0.82 38.22 -3.97
CA VAL A 239 1.38 36.91 -4.34
C VAL A 239 1.04 35.90 -3.27
N VAL A 240 0.55 34.73 -3.68
CA VAL A 240 0.31 33.61 -2.76
C VAL A 240 1.17 32.43 -3.16
N TYR A 241 1.89 31.87 -2.20
CA TYR A 241 2.66 30.65 -2.33
C TYR A 241 1.98 29.50 -1.59
N ILE A 242 1.78 28.39 -2.28
CA ILE A 242 1.22 27.15 -1.75
C ILE A 242 2.24 26.02 -1.89
N SER A 243 2.38 25.24 -0.83
CA SER A 243 2.97 23.90 -0.86
C SER A 243 2.20 22.96 0.07
N TYR A 244 2.63 21.71 0.19
CA TYR A 244 1.98 20.70 1.03
C TYR A 244 2.64 20.53 2.41
N LEU A 245 3.86 21.04 2.62
CA LEU A 245 4.59 20.95 3.90
C LEU A 245 4.81 22.31 4.55
N ILE A 246 4.61 22.36 5.87
CA ILE A 246 4.82 23.57 6.68
C ILE A 246 6.26 24.08 6.55
N ALA A 247 7.24 23.19 6.68
CA ALA A 247 8.66 23.56 6.63
C ALA A 247 9.07 24.18 5.27
N LEU A 248 8.50 23.69 4.17
CA LEU A 248 8.73 24.27 2.83
C LEU A 248 8.20 25.69 2.73
N VAL A 249 6.98 25.90 3.25
CA VAL A 249 6.36 27.24 3.24
C VAL A 249 7.16 28.20 4.11
N GLU A 250 7.55 27.78 5.30
CA GLU A 250 8.35 28.60 6.21
C GLU A 250 9.70 28.98 5.61
N GLN A 251 10.43 28.01 5.04
CA GLN A 251 11.70 28.25 4.37
C GLN A 251 11.55 29.16 3.15
N PHE A 252 10.49 28.96 2.35
CA PHE A 252 10.20 29.84 1.21
C PHE A 252 9.93 31.26 1.67
N CYS A 253 9.03 31.45 2.64
CA CYS A 253 8.68 32.75 3.20
C CYS A 253 9.90 33.51 3.72
N HIS A 254 10.76 32.83 4.50
CA HIS A 254 12.00 33.42 4.98
C HIS A 254 12.92 33.85 3.83
N ALA A 255 13.09 33.01 2.81
CA ALA A 255 13.96 33.30 1.67
C ALA A 255 13.42 34.41 0.73
N SER A 256 12.10 34.57 0.64
CA SER A 256 11.44 35.54 -0.26
C SER A 256 10.93 36.79 0.44
N ASN A 257 11.13 36.93 1.76
CA ASN A 257 10.53 37.98 2.60
C ASN A 257 8.99 38.02 2.51
N ALA A 258 8.35 36.87 2.42
CA ALA A 258 6.89 36.74 2.44
C ALA A 258 6.37 36.44 3.85
N SER A 259 5.13 36.84 4.14
CA SER A 259 4.49 36.53 5.42
C SER A 259 4.16 35.04 5.50
N PHE A 260 4.51 34.42 6.62
CA PHE A 260 4.17 33.03 6.91
C PHE A 260 2.86 32.97 7.72
N TYR A 261 1.85 32.28 7.19
CA TYR A 261 0.48 32.33 7.73
C TYR A 261 0.31 31.93 9.21
N LYS A 262 1.28 31.20 9.80
CA LYS A 262 1.21 30.79 11.21
C LYS A 262 1.80 31.80 12.19
N THR A 263 2.67 32.71 11.73
CA THR A 263 3.42 33.63 12.59
C THR A 263 2.99 35.08 12.43
N VAL A 264 2.25 35.40 11.37
CA VAL A 264 1.72 36.73 11.09
C VAL A 264 0.37 36.96 11.79
N SER A 265 0.15 38.19 12.29
CA SER A 265 -1.16 38.58 12.85
C SER A 265 -2.21 38.77 11.74
N LEU A 266 -3.50 38.76 12.08
CA LEU A 266 -4.55 38.94 11.06
C LEU A 266 -4.48 40.31 10.35
N PRO A 267 -4.32 41.46 11.05
CA PRO A 267 -4.15 42.76 10.39
C PRO A 267 -2.92 42.82 9.47
N ASP A 268 -1.79 42.24 9.90
CA ASP A 268 -0.56 42.21 9.10
C ASP A 268 -0.72 41.28 7.88
N LEU A 269 -1.49 40.19 8.02
CA LEU A 269 -1.79 39.28 6.93
C LEU A 269 -2.61 39.96 5.83
N GLU A 270 -3.64 40.73 6.21
CA GLU A 270 -4.51 41.44 5.26
C GLU A 270 -3.75 42.48 4.43
N GLN A 271 -2.74 43.11 5.02
CA GLN A 271 -1.89 44.10 4.37
C GLN A 271 -0.66 43.51 3.67
N SER A 272 -0.35 42.23 3.94
CA SER A 272 0.83 41.59 3.37
C SER A 272 0.76 41.60 1.85
N PRO A 273 1.87 41.90 1.14
CA PRO A 273 1.93 41.76 -0.31
C PRO A 273 2.18 40.31 -0.75
N ALA A 274 2.80 39.48 0.09
CA ALA A 274 3.13 38.10 -0.24
C ALA A 274 2.84 37.17 0.93
N LEU A 275 2.05 36.12 0.70
CA LEU A 275 1.64 35.17 1.73
C LEU A 275 2.03 33.74 1.34
N GLY A 276 2.68 33.01 2.24
CA GLY A 276 2.90 31.57 2.11
C GLY A 276 1.97 30.77 3.03
N LEU A 277 1.33 29.73 2.49
CA LEU A 277 0.47 28.82 3.25
C LEU A 277 0.57 27.37 2.77
N VAL A 278 0.24 26.43 3.66
CA VAL A 278 0.06 25.02 3.27
C VAL A 278 -1.34 24.80 2.76
N VAL A 279 -1.49 23.97 1.72
CA VAL A 279 -2.79 23.77 1.06
C VAL A 279 -3.90 23.31 2.00
N ASN A 280 -3.57 22.49 3.00
CA ASN A 280 -4.52 21.99 4.01
C ASN A 280 -5.08 23.10 4.91
N SER A 281 -4.38 24.24 5.02
CA SER A 281 -4.86 25.40 5.78
C SER A 281 -5.66 26.39 4.93
N ALA A 282 -5.63 26.25 3.59
CA ALA A 282 -6.25 27.21 2.67
C ALA A 282 -7.76 27.40 2.91
N ILE A 283 -8.45 26.39 3.43
CA ILE A 283 -9.91 26.44 3.66
C ILE A 283 -10.33 27.40 4.78
N LYS A 284 -9.40 27.85 5.63
CA LYS A 284 -9.71 28.85 6.66
C LYS A 284 -10.15 30.15 6.01
N ALA A 285 -11.30 30.70 6.43
CA ALA A 285 -11.97 31.81 5.74
C ALA A 285 -11.07 33.00 5.37
N HIS A 286 -10.22 33.47 6.30
CA HIS A 286 -9.30 34.59 6.04
C HIS A 286 -8.19 34.24 5.02
N LEU A 287 -7.70 32.99 5.02
CA LEU A 287 -6.72 32.52 4.03
C LEU A 287 -7.37 32.27 2.67
N ALA A 288 -8.59 31.73 2.66
CA ALA A 288 -9.38 31.49 1.45
C ALA A 288 -9.70 32.81 0.74
N ALA A 289 -10.12 33.84 1.49
CA ALA A 289 -10.36 35.17 0.94
C ALA A 289 -9.10 35.74 0.29
N TYR A 290 -7.97 35.72 1.01
CA TYR A 290 -6.69 36.21 0.51
C TYR A 290 -6.22 35.44 -0.74
N LEU A 291 -6.35 34.11 -0.75
CA LEU A 291 -6.03 33.26 -1.90
C LEU A 291 -6.89 33.59 -3.13
N LEU A 292 -8.18 33.85 -2.95
CA LEU A 292 -9.10 34.15 -4.05
C LEU A 292 -8.92 35.57 -4.63
N GLU A 293 -8.24 36.46 -3.91
CA GLU A 293 -7.95 37.85 -4.32
C GLU A 293 -6.51 38.04 -4.84
N CYS A 294 -5.69 37.00 -4.88
CA CYS A 294 -4.30 37.15 -5.31
C CYS A 294 -4.16 37.39 -6.82
N ASP A 295 -3.10 38.11 -7.20
CA ASP A 295 -2.74 38.41 -8.59
C ASP A 295 -1.82 37.33 -9.19
N VAL A 296 -1.00 36.72 -8.33
CA VAL A 296 -0.08 35.64 -8.68
C VAL A 296 -0.20 34.50 -7.68
N LEU A 297 -0.50 33.30 -8.19
CA LEU A 297 -0.50 32.06 -7.43
C LEU A 297 0.72 31.22 -7.81
N LEU A 298 1.54 30.88 -6.82
CA LEU A 298 2.69 30.01 -6.93
C LEU A 298 2.36 28.69 -6.23
N ILE A 299 2.51 27.56 -6.92
CA ILE A 299 2.33 26.23 -6.30
C ILE A 299 3.60 25.43 -6.50
N ASP A 300 4.34 25.20 -5.40
CA ASP A 300 5.53 24.34 -5.41
C ASP A 300 5.16 22.91 -5.03
N GLU A 301 5.92 21.94 -5.56
CA GLU A 301 5.62 20.51 -5.47
C GLU A 301 4.19 20.23 -5.96
N PHE A 302 3.84 20.81 -7.12
CA PHE A 302 2.48 20.87 -7.65
C PHE A 302 1.79 19.51 -7.73
N GLU A 303 2.45 18.50 -8.30
CA GLU A 303 1.86 17.18 -8.38
C GLU A 303 1.70 16.54 -7.01
N LYS A 304 2.63 16.82 -6.09
CA LYS A 304 2.52 16.36 -4.71
C LYS A 304 1.38 17.05 -3.95
N VAL A 305 1.14 18.34 -4.17
CA VAL A 305 0.00 19.08 -3.63
C VAL A 305 -1.32 18.46 -4.09
N ILE A 306 -1.49 18.27 -5.41
CA ILE A 306 -2.73 17.73 -5.97
C ILE A 306 -2.97 16.27 -5.56
N SER A 307 -1.92 15.44 -5.60
CA SER A 307 -2.03 14.05 -5.14
C SER A 307 -2.33 13.95 -3.65
N THR A 308 -1.74 14.80 -2.81
CA THR A 308 -2.02 14.81 -1.36
C THR A 308 -3.48 15.15 -1.08
N ILE A 309 -4.04 16.19 -1.70
CA ILE A 309 -5.44 16.58 -1.48
C ILE A 309 -6.38 15.49 -2.01
N SER A 310 -6.12 14.94 -3.19
CA SER A 310 -7.03 13.96 -3.80
C SER A 310 -7.03 12.60 -3.10
N THR A 311 -5.91 12.19 -2.49
CA THR A 311 -5.76 10.84 -1.90
C THR A 311 -5.95 10.77 -0.39
N ILE A 312 -5.89 11.90 0.33
CA ILE A 312 -6.10 11.93 1.78
C ILE A 312 -7.54 11.54 2.16
N ASP A 313 -7.71 10.97 3.35
CA ASP A 313 -9.04 10.64 3.86
C ASP A 313 -9.85 11.91 4.20
N GLU A 314 -11.14 11.90 3.88
CA GLU A 314 -12.08 13.00 4.19
C GLU A 314 -12.15 13.29 5.69
N SER A 315 -11.95 12.27 6.55
CA SER A 315 -11.96 12.45 8.00
C SER A 315 -10.76 13.24 8.52
N VAL A 316 -9.69 13.37 7.72
CA VAL A 316 -8.46 14.07 8.09
C VAL A 316 -8.45 15.49 7.52
N LEU A 317 -8.94 15.65 6.29
CA LEU A 317 -9.04 16.94 5.60
C LEU A 317 -10.32 16.93 4.77
N PRO A 318 -11.12 18.02 4.78
CA PRO A 318 -12.27 18.16 3.89
C PRO A 318 -11.78 18.35 2.44
N ARG A 319 -11.28 17.27 1.82
CA ARG A 319 -10.53 17.33 0.55
C ARG A 319 -11.38 17.85 -0.60
N TYR A 320 -12.69 17.63 -0.59
CA TYR A 320 -13.56 18.18 -1.63
C TYR A 320 -13.64 19.70 -1.54
N GLU A 321 -13.80 20.25 -0.32
CA GLU A 321 -13.86 21.70 -0.12
C GLU A 321 -12.52 22.37 -0.47
N VAL A 322 -11.41 21.76 -0.05
CA VAL A 322 -10.06 22.24 -0.40
C VAL A 322 -9.84 22.20 -1.91
N MET A 323 -10.24 21.12 -2.59
CA MET A 323 -10.12 20.99 -4.05
C MET A 323 -10.97 22.04 -4.77
N VAL A 324 -12.21 22.25 -4.36
CA VAL A 324 -13.11 23.27 -4.96
C VAL A 324 -12.54 24.68 -4.78
N LEU A 325 -12.02 24.99 -3.59
CA LEU A 325 -11.36 26.28 -3.34
C LEU A 325 -10.14 26.47 -4.24
N LEU A 326 -9.29 25.45 -4.36
CA LEU A 326 -8.09 25.49 -5.17
C LEU A 326 -8.41 25.64 -6.66
N GLU A 327 -9.38 24.88 -7.17
CA GLU A 327 -9.88 25.02 -8.55
C GLU A 327 -10.41 26.44 -8.81
N LYS A 328 -11.15 27.02 -7.85
CA LYS A 328 -11.66 28.38 -7.96
C LYS A 328 -10.53 29.42 -7.98
N ALA A 329 -9.51 29.25 -7.15
CA ALA A 329 -8.33 30.12 -7.13
C ALA A 329 -7.56 30.04 -8.45
N ILE A 330 -7.28 28.81 -8.93
CA ILE A 330 -6.59 28.55 -10.20
C ILE A 330 -7.33 29.17 -11.38
N LYS A 331 -8.67 29.02 -11.45
CA LYS A 331 -9.48 29.60 -12.55
C LYS A 331 -9.39 31.13 -12.59
N ARG A 332 -9.42 31.77 -11.42
CA ARG A 332 -9.54 33.24 -11.30
C ARG A 332 -8.22 33.99 -11.38
N VAL A 333 -7.14 33.40 -10.86
CA VAL A 333 -5.88 34.13 -10.71
C VAL A 333 -5.36 34.62 -12.07
N PRO A 334 -4.92 35.89 -12.21
CA PRO A 334 -4.31 36.36 -13.45
C PRO A 334 -3.10 35.50 -13.84
N LYS A 335 -2.17 35.28 -12.92
CA LYS A 335 -0.96 34.51 -13.17
C LYS A 335 -0.85 33.29 -12.27
N LEU A 336 -0.66 32.12 -12.87
CA LEU A 336 -0.38 30.87 -12.17
C LEU A 336 1.00 30.36 -12.57
N VAL A 337 1.86 30.07 -11.59
CA VAL A 337 3.13 29.38 -11.82
C VAL A 337 3.21 28.16 -10.92
N VAL A 338 3.36 26.99 -11.52
CA VAL A 338 3.49 25.73 -10.80
C VAL A 338 4.87 25.14 -11.04
N ALA A 339 5.44 24.48 -10.03
CA ALA A 339 6.75 23.83 -10.15
C ALA A 339 6.71 22.41 -9.55
N ASP A 340 7.25 21.43 -10.28
CA ASP A 340 7.48 20.08 -9.76
C ASP A 340 8.51 19.36 -10.65
N ALA A 341 9.23 18.39 -10.10
CA ALA A 341 10.02 17.45 -10.89
C ALA A 341 9.13 16.37 -11.54
N ASP A 342 8.03 16.02 -10.87
CA ASP A 342 7.24 14.83 -11.19
C ASP A 342 5.95 15.15 -11.96
N VAL A 343 5.76 16.40 -12.42
CA VAL A 343 4.58 16.82 -13.20
C VAL A 343 4.32 15.83 -14.33
N SER A 344 3.09 15.31 -14.38
CA SER A 344 2.62 14.33 -15.35
C SER A 344 1.39 14.81 -16.12
N ASP A 345 1.01 14.06 -17.15
CA ASP A 345 -0.22 14.29 -17.89
C ASP A 345 -1.48 14.25 -17.01
N ILE A 346 -1.45 13.59 -15.84
CA ILE A 346 -2.58 13.57 -14.90
C ILE A 346 -2.89 15.00 -14.43
N THR A 347 -1.89 15.66 -13.85
CA THR A 347 -2.02 17.00 -13.27
C THR A 347 -2.12 18.05 -14.35
N LEU A 348 -1.38 17.88 -15.44
CA LEU A 348 -1.47 18.79 -16.56
C LEU A 348 -2.87 18.73 -17.19
N LYS A 349 -3.43 17.57 -17.57
CA LYS A 349 -4.79 17.52 -18.17
C LYS A 349 -5.85 18.13 -17.26
N TRP A 350 -5.75 17.89 -15.95
CA TRP A 350 -6.64 18.54 -14.98
C TRP A 350 -6.47 20.07 -15.03
N LEU A 351 -5.24 20.58 -15.01
CA LEU A 351 -4.95 22.01 -15.10
C LEU A 351 -5.47 22.65 -16.39
N GLY A 352 -5.33 22.00 -17.55
CA GLY A 352 -5.88 22.47 -18.83
C GLY A 352 -7.40 22.45 -18.89
N GLY A 353 -8.06 21.62 -18.08
CA GLY A 353 -9.51 21.71 -17.87
C GLY A 353 -9.94 22.95 -17.06
N LEU A 354 -9.01 23.62 -16.39
CA LEU A 354 -9.26 24.83 -15.59
C LEU A 354 -8.76 26.11 -16.28
N ARG A 355 -7.78 26.00 -17.18
CA ARG A 355 -7.06 27.12 -17.83
C ARG A 355 -6.86 26.82 -19.31
N SER A 356 -7.15 27.80 -20.17
CA SER A 356 -7.12 27.64 -21.64
C SER A 356 -5.71 27.51 -22.23
N GLU A 357 -4.70 28.16 -21.64
CA GLU A 357 -3.31 28.15 -22.12
C GLU A 357 -2.33 27.82 -20.99
N VAL A 358 -1.49 26.81 -21.22
CA VAL A 358 -0.47 26.31 -20.29
C VAL A 358 0.88 26.25 -21.01
N HIS A 359 1.85 27.03 -20.54
CA HIS A 359 3.22 27.07 -21.05
C HIS A 359 4.12 26.19 -20.18
N VAL A 360 4.75 25.17 -20.77
CA VAL A 360 5.66 24.27 -20.06
C VAL A 360 7.10 24.69 -20.32
N ILE A 361 7.82 25.04 -19.25
CA ILE A 361 9.25 25.35 -19.27
C ILE A 361 9.98 24.17 -18.64
N LYS A 362 10.68 23.40 -19.47
CA LYS A 362 11.35 22.16 -19.06
C LYS A 362 12.86 22.37 -19.03
N ASN A 363 13.46 22.12 -17.88
CA ASN A 363 14.91 22.06 -17.75
C ASN A 363 15.42 20.68 -18.23
N ASN A 364 16.27 20.68 -19.25
CA ASN A 364 16.84 19.47 -19.85
C ASN A 364 18.21 19.07 -19.26
N HIS A 365 18.75 19.83 -18.30
CA HIS A 365 19.93 19.43 -17.54
C HIS A 365 19.64 18.13 -16.79
N ASN A 366 20.49 17.12 -16.96
CA ASN A 366 20.43 15.86 -16.23
C ASN A 366 21.30 15.94 -14.95
N PRO A 367 20.70 16.15 -13.75
CA PRO A 367 21.45 16.22 -12.50
C PRO A 367 21.91 14.84 -11.99
N TYR A 368 21.54 13.75 -12.67
CA TYR A 368 21.74 12.37 -12.21
C TYR A 368 22.86 11.63 -12.96
N ARG A 369 23.42 12.22 -14.03
CA ARG A 369 24.43 11.58 -14.92
C ARG A 369 25.67 11.01 -14.22
N ASN A 370 26.03 11.56 -13.06
CA ASN A 370 27.22 11.17 -12.30
C ASN A 370 26.90 10.29 -11.08
N ILE A 371 25.65 9.83 -10.96
CA ILE A 371 25.20 9.04 -9.82
C ILE A 371 25.03 7.59 -10.27
N THR A 372 25.66 6.69 -9.54
CA THR A 372 25.47 5.25 -9.67
C THR A 372 24.25 4.83 -8.87
N ALA A 373 23.33 4.12 -9.51
CA ALA A 373 22.14 3.57 -8.86
C ALA A 373 22.11 2.06 -9.03
N VAL A 374 22.02 1.33 -7.92
CA VAL A 374 21.93 -0.12 -7.89
C VAL A 374 20.50 -0.53 -7.58
N VAL A 375 19.91 -1.42 -8.38
CA VAL A 375 18.65 -2.08 -8.06
C VAL A 375 18.97 -3.48 -7.53
N GLN A 376 18.50 -3.81 -6.34
CA GLN A 376 18.74 -5.11 -5.70
C GLN A 376 17.46 -5.61 -5.02
N ASP A 377 17.31 -6.93 -4.94
CA ASP A 377 16.22 -7.54 -4.18
C ASP A 377 16.38 -7.23 -2.69
N LYS A 378 15.33 -6.64 -2.10
CA LYS A 378 15.25 -6.46 -0.65
C LYS A 378 15.45 -7.78 0.08
N ILE A 379 14.82 -8.87 -0.37
CA ILE A 379 14.93 -10.15 0.34
C ILE A 379 16.36 -10.67 0.29
N GLY A 380 17.07 -10.52 -0.83
CA GLY A 380 18.50 -10.81 -0.92
C GLY A 380 19.33 -10.04 0.11
N TYR A 381 19.11 -8.74 0.27
CA TYR A 381 19.79 -7.92 1.29
C TYR A 381 19.51 -8.41 2.72
N PHE A 382 18.30 -8.93 3.00
CA PHE A 382 17.94 -9.46 4.31
C PHE A 382 18.64 -10.78 4.66
N ALA A 383 19.20 -11.50 3.69
CA ALA A 383 19.99 -12.70 3.95
C ALA A 383 21.28 -12.38 4.73
N GLU A 384 21.86 -11.20 4.49
CA GLU A 384 23.12 -10.72 5.08
C GLU A 384 22.89 -9.48 5.95
N LEU A 385 21.67 -9.31 6.46
CA LEU A 385 21.23 -8.08 7.12
C LEU A 385 22.18 -7.64 8.24
N SER A 386 22.59 -8.56 9.12
CA SER A 386 23.43 -8.23 10.27
C SER A 386 24.77 -7.63 9.86
N ASP A 387 25.36 -8.09 8.75
CA ASP A 387 26.65 -7.61 8.25
C ASP A 387 26.48 -6.27 7.51
N ASN A 388 25.47 -6.16 6.64
CA ASN A 388 25.13 -4.90 5.97
C ASN A 388 24.88 -3.77 6.98
N LEU A 389 24.14 -4.06 8.06
CA LEU A 389 23.87 -3.09 9.11
C LEU A 389 25.11 -2.64 9.91
N LYS A 390 26.25 -3.33 9.83
CA LYS A 390 27.49 -2.84 10.46
C LYS A 390 28.10 -1.68 9.68
N THR A 391 28.01 -1.71 8.35
CA THR A 391 28.65 -0.74 7.45
C THR A 391 27.72 0.38 7.02
N ASP A 392 26.43 0.11 6.82
CA ASP A 392 25.52 1.04 6.16
C ASP A 392 25.21 2.27 7.01
N LYS A 393 25.71 3.45 6.67
CA LYS A 393 25.46 4.67 7.46
C LYS A 393 24.08 5.27 7.24
N VAL A 394 23.47 5.10 6.08
CA VAL A 394 22.17 5.70 5.75
C VAL A 394 21.22 4.64 5.23
N ILE A 395 20.10 4.47 5.94
CA ILE A 395 19.05 3.53 5.57
C ILE A 395 17.69 4.24 5.57
N LEU A 396 17.12 4.38 4.39
CA LEU A 396 15.86 5.05 4.15
C LEU A 396 14.78 4.00 3.90
N CYS A 397 13.73 3.96 4.70
CA CYS A 397 12.68 2.95 4.61
C CYS A 397 11.34 3.61 4.30
N ASP A 398 10.66 3.22 3.24
CA ASP A 398 9.32 3.74 2.94
C ASP A 398 8.22 3.24 3.91
N SER A 399 8.57 2.30 4.80
CA SER A 399 7.69 1.67 5.77
C SER A 399 8.26 1.67 7.19
N LEU A 400 7.43 2.11 8.13
CA LEU A 400 7.76 2.11 9.57
C LEU A 400 7.97 0.69 10.11
N ASN A 401 7.32 -0.32 9.53
CA ASN A 401 7.48 -1.71 9.94
C ASN A 401 8.88 -2.26 9.62
N VAL A 402 9.50 -1.78 8.54
CA VAL A 402 10.89 -2.12 8.21
C VAL A 402 11.83 -1.45 9.21
N ILE A 403 11.63 -0.16 9.53
CA ILE A 403 12.42 0.53 10.57
C ILE A 403 12.38 -0.26 11.89
N LYS A 404 11.19 -0.67 12.32
CA LYS A 404 11.00 -1.50 13.53
C LYS A 404 11.79 -2.81 13.44
N THR A 405 11.74 -3.49 12.30
CA THR A 405 12.49 -4.72 12.03
C THR A 405 14.01 -4.51 12.11
N LEU A 406 14.54 -3.44 11.50
CA LEU A 406 15.97 -3.11 11.55
C LEU A 406 16.45 -2.81 12.98
N LEU A 407 15.63 -2.16 13.80
CA LEU A 407 15.98 -1.89 15.20
C LEU A 407 15.99 -3.16 16.06
N ILE A 408 15.16 -4.15 15.75
CA ILE A 408 15.26 -5.46 16.40
C ILE A 408 16.59 -6.12 16.05
N GLU A 409 16.94 -6.13 14.77
CA GLU A 409 18.20 -6.70 14.29
C GLU A 409 19.43 -6.02 14.92
N LEU A 410 19.42 -4.68 15.04
CA LEU A 410 20.47 -3.90 15.69
C LEU A 410 20.51 -4.06 17.22
N GLY A 411 19.64 -4.88 17.81
CA GLY A 411 19.53 -5.00 19.27
C GLY A 411 19.04 -3.73 19.97
N CYS A 412 18.51 -2.76 19.22
CA CYS A 412 17.97 -1.49 19.70
C CYS A 412 16.55 -1.68 20.25
N THR A 413 16.40 -2.54 21.27
CA THR A 413 15.09 -2.95 21.80
C THR A 413 14.96 -2.79 23.32
N LYS A 414 13.76 -2.42 23.78
CA LYS A 414 13.35 -2.45 25.20
C LYS A 414 12.25 -3.50 25.32
N ASN A 415 12.45 -4.53 26.16
CA ASN A 415 11.55 -5.68 26.27
C ASN A 415 11.30 -6.41 24.93
N GLY A 416 12.31 -6.46 24.05
CA GLY A 416 12.21 -7.09 22.73
C GLY A 416 11.50 -6.24 21.66
N TYR A 417 10.95 -5.08 22.01
CA TYR A 417 10.30 -4.15 21.06
C TYR A 417 11.24 -2.99 20.71
N PRO A 418 11.19 -2.44 19.48
CA PRO A 418 12.05 -1.34 19.03
C PRO A 418 12.04 -0.13 19.97
N CYS A 419 13.22 0.49 20.14
CA CYS A 419 13.42 1.62 21.04
C CYS A 419 14.43 2.63 20.48
N GLU A 420 13.94 3.81 20.14
CA GLU A 420 14.74 4.90 19.56
C GLU A 420 15.75 5.48 20.55
N GLU A 421 15.46 5.46 21.85
CA GLU A 421 16.40 5.91 22.88
C GLU A 421 17.65 5.02 22.94
N LYS A 422 17.46 3.70 22.82
CA LYS A 422 18.58 2.75 22.75
C LYS A 422 19.35 2.90 21.44
N ALA A 423 18.66 3.13 20.33
CA ALA A 423 19.31 3.45 19.05
C ALA A 423 20.18 4.71 19.17
N LEU A 424 19.64 5.77 19.76
CA LEU A 424 20.36 7.03 19.96
C LEU A 424 21.59 6.87 20.87
N LYS A 425 21.49 6.06 21.93
CA LYS A 425 22.64 5.72 22.81
C LYS A 425 23.75 4.98 22.07
N GLN A 426 23.42 4.24 21.01
CA GLN A 426 24.42 3.63 20.13
C GLN A 426 24.96 4.61 19.08
N GLY A 427 24.37 5.79 18.92
CA GLY A 427 24.75 6.80 17.92
C GLY A 427 23.94 6.69 16.61
N ILE A 428 22.78 6.03 16.65
CA ILE A 428 21.84 5.86 15.53
C ILE A 428 20.66 6.82 15.70
N LEU A 429 20.47 7.74 14.75
CA LEU A 429 19.28 8.59 14.75
C LEU A 429 18.16 7.96 13.93
N VAL A 430 17.02 7.73 14.58
CA VAL A 430 15.80 7.21 13.95
C VAL A 430 14.79 8.33 13.76
N ILE A 431 14.28 8.50 12.55
CA ILE A 431 13.36 9.60 12.19
C ILE A 431 12.15 9.07 11.44
N HIS A 432 10.96 9.43 11.91
CA HIS A 432 9.69 9.13 11.25
C HIS A 432 8.64 10.22 11.53
N SER A 433 7.51 10.15 10.84
CA SER A 433 6.45 11.18 10.87
C SER A 433 5.95 11.51 12.29
N LYS A 434 5.97 10.53 13.20
CA LYS A 434 5.53 10.66 14.59
C LYS A 434 6.58 11.19 15.57
N ASN A 435 7.88 11.13 15.26
CA ASN A 435 8.95 11.54 16.19
C ASN A 435 9.79 12.73 15.69
N LYS A 436 9.50 13.25 14.50
CA LYS A 436 10.22 14.38 13.88
C LYS A 436 10.28 15.65 14.73
N GLY A 437 9.37 15.80 15.69
CA GLY A 437 9.33 16.91 16.63
C GLY A 437 10.29 16.76 17.81
N LEU A 438 10.88 15.57 18.06
CA LEU A 438 11.82 15.37 19.17
C LEU A 438 13.09 16.22 19.00
N PRO A 439 13.78 16.61 20.10
CA PRO A 439 14.85 17.62 20.03
C PRO A 439 15.99 17.29 19.04
N LYS A 440 16.40 16.02 18.94
CA LYS A 440 17.50 15.60 18.06
C LYS A 440 17.08 15.54 16.59
N GLN A 441 15.89 15.01 16.34
CA GLN A 441 15.26 14.95 15.03
C GLN A 441 14.99 16.36 14.50
N ARG A 442 14.45 17.24 15.34
CA ARG A 442 14.19 18.63 14.99
C ARG A 442 15.47 19.38 14.62
N LYS A 443 16.53 19.26 15.44
CA LYS A 443 17.84 19.85 15.13
C LYS A 443 18.37 19.39 13.77
N LEU A 444 18.20 18.11 13.43
CA LEU A 444 18.62 17.62 12.12
C LEU A 444 17.74 18.17 10.99
N LEU A 445 16.45 18.34 11.21
CA LEU A 445 15.54 18.92 10.21
C LEU A 445 15.78 20.44 10.02
N GLU A 446 16.24 21.14 11.06
CA GLU A 446 16.60 22.57 11.04
C GLU A 446 17.98 22.81 10.38
N ASP A 447 18.98 22.00 10.71
CA ASP A 447 20.34 22.07 10.14
C ASP A 447 20.84 20.68 9.70
N PRO A 448 20.35 20.17 8.57
CA PRO A 448 20.67 18.81 8.10
C PRO A 448 22.15 18.59 7.82
N THR A 449 22.83 19.58 7.26
CA THR A 449 24.22 19.46 6.79
C THR A 449 25.18 19.37 7.97
N THR A 450 24.98 20.14 9.04
CA THR A 450 25.87 20.12 10.21
C THR A 450 25.48 19.03 11.20
N GLU A 451 24.19 18.88 11.50
CA GLU A 451 23.74 18.01 12.60
C GLU A 451 23.91 16.52 12.26
N VAL A 452 23.86 16.14 10.97
CA VAL A 452 24.03 14.73 10.54
C VAL A 452 25.35 14.13 11.00
N MET A 453 26.41 14.94 11.09
CA MET A 453 27.77 14.51 11.47
C MET A 453 27.89 14.06 12.93
N LYS A 454 26.85 14.28 13.75
CA LYS A 454 26.83 13.88 15.17
C LYS A 454 26.41 12.43 15.39
N TYR A 455 25.99 11.74 14.32
CA TYR A 455 25.49 10.37 14.37
C TYR A 455 26.39 9.49 13.50
N HIS A 456 26.54 8.21 13.85
CA HIS A 456 27.26 7.29 12.97
C HIS A 456 26.32 6.64 11.94
N LYS A 457 25.00 6.69 12.17
CA LYS A 457 23.98 6.10 11.29
C LYS A 457 22.65 6.86 11.36
N ILE A 458 21.99 7.00 10.22
CA ILE A 458 20.64 7.56 10.08
C ILE A 458 19.71 6.48 9.54
N ILE A 459 18.58 6.26 10.23
CA ILE A 459 17.47 5.43 9.75
C ILE A 459 16.23 6.31 9.67
N ALA A 460 15.64 6.48 8.48
CA ALA A 460 14.55 7.43 8.32
C ALA A 460 13.41 6.92 7.43
N SER A 461 12.19 7.41 7.71
CA SER A 461 11.04 7.25 6.83
C SER A 461 10.88 8.45 5.88
N PRO A 462 9.93 8.44 4.92
CA PRO A 462 9.72 9.54 3.98
C PRO A 462 9.25 10.86 4.62
N CYS A 463 9.27 10.98 5.96
CA CYS A 463 9.06 12.24 6.65
C CYS A 463 10.21 13.24 6.43
N LEU A 464 11.35 12.79 5.89
CA LEU A 464 12.34 13.66 5.25
C LEU A 464 11.72 14.22 3.96
N GLY A 465 10.83 15.20 4.14
CA GLY A 465 9.98 15.75 3.08
C GLY A 465 10.77 16.48 1.99
N SER A 466 10.06 16.95 0.95
CA SER A 466 10.64 17.97 0.06
C SER A 466 11.06 19.20 0.86
N GLY A 467 12.19 19.79 0.47
CA GLY A 467 12.89 20.83 1.25
C GLY A 467 14.05 20.34 2.09
N PHE A 468 14.04 19.07 2.52
CA PHE A 468 15.16 18.49 3.24
C PHE A 468 16.31 18.14 2.27
N SER A 469 17.54 18.56 2.58
CA SER A 469 18.73 18.33 1.77
C SER A 469 19.97 18.27 2.68
N ILE A 470 20.69 17.16 2.65
CA ILE A 470 21.97 16.99 3.33
C ILE A 470 23.06 17.15 2.28
N GLU A 471 23.87 18.20 2.42
CA GLU A 471 24.94 18.53 1.46
C GLU A 471 26.34 18.11 1.95
N SER A 472 26.44 17.63 3.19
CA SER A 472 27.69 17.13 3.76
C SER A 472 28.04 15.74 3.26
N ASP A 473 29.34 15.47 3.20
CA ASP A 473 29.91 14.17 2.85
C ASP A 473 29.84 13.20 4.05
N PHE A 474 28.63 12.67 4.27
CA PHE A 474 28.33 11.80 5.42
C PHE A 474 28.49 10.30 5.11
N THR A 475 28.18 9.90 3.87
CA THR A 475 28.14 8.50 3.44
C THR A 475 28.48 8.36 1.95
N ASP A 476 29.20 7.29 1.61
CA ASP A 476 29.51 6.93 0.22
C ASP A 476 28.34 6.22 -0.47
N GLU A 477 27.42 5.63 0.30
CA GLU A 477 26.24 4.91 -0.19
C GLU A 477 24.98 5.24 0.63
N VAL A 478 23.84 5.37 -0.05
CA VAL A 478 22.49 5.49 0.54
C VAL A 478 21.69 4.24 0.21
N ASN A 479 21.21 3.52 1.23
CA ASN A 479 20.35 2.36 1.07
C ASN A 479 18.87 2.76 1.20
N VAL A 480 18.05 2.48 0.18
CA VAL A 480 16.61 2.79 0.15
C VAL A 480 15.80 1.51 0.09
N ILE A 481 15.09 1.16 1.16
CA ILE A 481 14.26 -0.04 1.28
C ILE A 481 12.79 0.29 1.00
N SER A 482 12.21 -0.43 0.03
CA SER A 482 10.79 -0.27 -0.33
C SER A 482 9.93 -1.47 0.08
N GLU A 483 8.74 -1.17 0.60
CA GLU A 483 7.58 -2.05 0.82
C GLU A 483 6.41 -1.67 -0.09
N LEU A 484 6.70 -1.16 -1.29
CA LEU A 484 5.71 -0.69 -2.27
C LEU A 484 4.87 0.51 -1.74
N THR A 485 5.33 1.19 -0.68
CA THR A 485 4.63 2.38 -0.15
C THR A 485 4.88 3.58 -1.05
N LEU A 486 6.08 3.70 -1.59
CA LEU A 486 6.45 4.73 -2.57
C LEU A 486 6.65 4.10 -3.96
N ALA A 487 6.28 4.84 -5.01
CA ALA A 487 6.61 4.47 -6.39
C ALA A 487 8.09 4.82 -6.72
N PRO A 488 8.68 4.29 -7.81
CA PRO A 488 10.08 4.51 -8.18
C PRO A 488 10.55 5.97 -8.18
N TYR A 489 9.82 6.91 -8.78
CA TYR A 489 10.22 8.33 -8.75
C TYR A 489 10.23 8.93 -7.35
N GLU A 490 9.27 8.54 -6.50
CA GLU A 490 9.26 8.95 -5.10
C GLU A 490 10.44 8.34 -4.31
N LEU A 491 10.82 7.10 -4.61
CA LEU A 491 12.02 6.46 -4.05
C LEU A 491 13.30 7.18 -4.49
N ILE A 492 13.43 7.54 -5.77
CA ILE A 492 14.56 8.33 -6.28
C ILE A 492 14.66 9.65 -5.53
N ASN A 493 13.56 10.37 -5.41
CA ASN A 493 13.51 11.65 -4.69
C ASN A 493 13.83 11.49 -3.20
N PHE A 494 13.44 10.36 -2.60
CA PHE A 494 13.78 10.04 -1.21
C PHE A 494 15.27 9.74 -1.02
N GLY A 495 15.88 8.93 -1.91
CA GLY A 495 17.32 8.65 -1.90
C GLY A 495 18.19 9.88 -2.16
N ARG A 496 17.74 10.79 -3.04
CA ARG A 496 18.46 12.03 -3.38
C ARG A 496 18.45 13.12 -2.30
N ARG A 497 17.94 12.84 -1.10
CA ARG A 497 18.03 13.76 0.05
C ARG A 497 19.47 13.94 0.53
N PHE A 498 20.34 12.94 0.35
CA PHE A 498 21.77 13.03 0.60
C PHE A 498 22.49 13.41 -0.70
N ARG A 499 22.76 14.70 -0.88
CA ARG A 499 23.19 15.29 -2.15
C ARG A 499 24.62 14.96 -2.52
N ALA A 500 25.51 14.94 -1.54
CA ALA A 500 26.94 14.64 -1.71
C ALA A 500 27.18 13.18 -2.15
N CYS A 501 26.27 12.28 -1.78
CA CYS A 501 26.39 10.87 -2.11
C CYS A 501 26.10 10.61 -3.61
N ASN A 502 27.00 9.86 -4.24
CA ASN A 502 26.93 9.48 -5.65
C ASN A 502 26.59 8.00 -5.87
N ASN A 503 26.36 7.22 -4.82
CA ASN A 503 25.92 5.82 -4.92
C ASN A 503 24.63 5.60 -4.14
N ILE A 504 23.59 5.09 -4.81
CA ILE A 504 22.29 4.84 -4.18
C ILE A 504 21.86 3.42 -4.50
N ARG A 505 21.57 2.64 -3.46
CA ARG A 505 21.08 1.27 -3.59
C ARG A 505 19.59 1.23 -3.28
N PHE A 506 18.80 0.81 -4.25
CA PHE A 506 17.35 0.63 -4.14
C PHE A 506 17.03 -0.85 -3.91
N LEU A 507 16.67 -1.15 -2.66
CA LEU A 507 16.27 -2.46 -2.16
C LEU A 507 14.76 -2.60 -2.34
N VAL A 508 14.36 -3.14 -3.49
CA VAL A 508 12.96 -3.16 -3.96
C VAL A 508 12.24 -4.45 -3.59
N THR A 509 10.92 -4.38 -3.45
CA THR A 509 10.09 -5.56 -3.18
C THR A 509 9.65 -6.22 -4.49
N GLN A 510 9.83 -7.54 -4.59
CA GLN A 510 9.27 -8.35 -5.67
C GLN A 510 7.89 -8.91 -5.31
N ASN A 511 6.95 -8.82 -6.25
CA ASN A 511 5.68 -9.53 -6.15
C ASN A 511 5.85 -10.95 -6.68
N ARG A 512 5.10 -11.91 -6.12
CA ARG A 512 5.13 -13.30 -6.59
C ARG A 512 4.49 -13.47 -7.98
N ILE A 513 3.50 -12.63 -8.29
CA ILE A 513 2.71 -12.70 -9.53
C ILE A 513 2.49 -11.27 -10.04
N TYR A 514 2.60 -11.09 -11.35
CA TYR A 514 2.21 -9.86 -12.03
C TYR A 514 0.68 -9.74 -12.13
N ASP A 515 0.09 -8.74 -11.47
CA ASP A 515 -1.36 -8.48 -11.57
C ASP A 515 -1.66 -7.61 -12.81
N THR A 516 -2.23 -8.22 -13.84
CA THR A 516 -2.67 -7.55 -15.08
C THR A 516 -3.99 -6.81 -14.92
N HIS A 517 -4.68 -6.95 -13.79
CA HIS A 517 -6.04 -6.45 -13.56
C HIS A 517 -6.10 -5.45 -12.40
N HIS A 518 -5.56 -4.25 -12.59
CA HIS A 518 -5.94 -3.12 -11.74
C HIS A 518 -7.35 -2.66 -12.11
N ARG A 519 -8.34 -3.13 -11.36
CA ARG A 519 -9.72 -2.64 -11.44
C ARG A 519 -10.07 -1.93 -10.15
N MET A 520 -10.00 -0.60 -10.17
CA MET A 520 -10.68 0.21 -9.17
C MET A 520 -12.11 0.46 -9.64
N SER A 521 -13.09 0.13 -8.78
CA SER A 521 -14.50 0.44 -9.04
C SER A 521 -14.90 1.67 -8.25
N THR A 522 -14.83 2.83 -8.89
CA THR A 522 -15.53 4.03 -8.42
C THR A 522 -16.27 4.65 -9.59
N ILE A 523 -17.55 4.98 -9.37
CA ILE A 523 -18.29 5.88 -10.25
C ILE A 523 -17.64 7.25 -10.06
N GLU A 524 -16.96 7.74 -11.10
CA GLU A 524 -16.23 9.01 -11.08
C GLU A 524 -17.22 10.18 -11.13
N THR A 525 -17.66 10.70 -9.97
CA THR A 525 -18.67 11.77 -9.94
C THR A 525 -18.08 13.18 -9.98
N ASN A 526 -16.85 13.39 -9.48
CA ASN A 526 -16.20 14.71 -9.37
C ASN A 526 -14.70 14.67 -9.77
N SER A 527 -14.08 15.85 -9.92
CA SER A 527 -12.66 16.00 -10.31
C SER A 527 -11.67 15.42 -9.29
N CYS A 528 -11.97 15.53 -8.00
CA CYS A 528 -11.13 15.02 -6.91
C CYS A 528 -10.98 13.50 -6.98
N ASP A 529 -12.10 12.78 -7.20
CA ASP A 529 -12.09 11.31 -7.32
C ASP A 529 -11.43 10.84 -8.61
N ARG A 530 -11.60 11.57 -9.73
CA ARG A 530 -10.88 11.29 -10.98
C ARG A 530 -9.37 11.39 -10.81
N LEU A 531 -8.90 12.45 -10.15
CA LEU A 531 -7.48 12.65 -9.84
C LEU A 531 -6.95 11.52 -8.95
N ARG A 532 -7.68 11.21 -7.87
CA ARG A 532 -7.33 10.11 -6.96
C ARG A 532 -7.15 8.80 -7.72
N HIS A 533 -8.14 8.43 -8.53
CA HIS A 533 -8.11 7.21 -9.32
C HIS A 533 -6.91 7.17 -10.28
N ALA A 534 -6.62 8.27 -10.96
CA ALA A 534 -5.48 8.36 -11.87
C ALA A 534 -4.13 8.21 -11.15
N PHE A 535 -3.96 8.85 -9.99
CA PHE A 535 -2.73 8.71 -9.18
C PHE A 535 -2.57 7.30 -8.61
N GLU A 536 -3.63 6.72 -8.04
CA GLU A 536 -3.62 5.35 -7.50
C GLU A 536 -3.32 4.34 -8.62
N THR A 537 -3.94 4.50 -9.80
CA THR A 537 -3.65 3.66 -10.98
C THR A 537 -2.20 3.76 -11.43
N ARG A 538 -1.66 4.98 -11.52
CA ARG A 538 -0.25 5.18 -11.89
C ARG A 538 0.68 4.52 -10.88
N LYS A 539 0.46 4.76 -9.57
CA LYS A 539 1.25 4.12 -8.51
C LYS A 539 1.18 2.59 -8.59
N ALA A 540 -0.01 2.06 -8.85
CA ALA A 540 -0.23 0.63 -8.96
C ALA A 540 0.49 0.02 -10.16
N LEU A 541 0.52 0.70 -11.32
CA LEU A 541 1.32 0.32 -12.49
C LEU A 541 2.82 0.22 -12.14
N PHE A 542 3.38 1.27 -11.56
CA PHE A 542 4.80 1.29 -11.18
C PHE A 542 5.15 0.16 -10.19
N ASN A 543 4.24 -0.18 -9.28
CA ASN A 543 4.44 -1.21 -8.27
C ASN A 543 4.04 -2.63 -8.71
N GLN A 544 3.47 -2.83 -9.91
CA GLN A 544 3.15 -4.18 -10.43
C GLN A 544 4.42 -5.05 -10.51
N ASN A 545 5.49 -4.50 -11.06
CA ASN A 545 6.84 -5.03 -11.01
C ASN A 545 7.80 -3.87 -10.66
N GLN A 546 7.95 -3.60 -9.35
CA GLN A 546 8.72 -2.45 -8.89
C GLN A 546 10.18 -2.52 -9.33
N ALA A 547 10.79 -3.70 -9.41
CA ALA A 547 12.18 -3.83 -9.82
C ALA A 547 12.41 -3.42 -11.28
N LEU A 548 11.57 -3.92 -12.18
CA LEU A 548 11.60 -3.57 -13.60
C LEU A 548 11.29 -2.09 -13.82
N SER A 549 10.27 -1.57 -13.11
CA SER A 549 9.91 -0.14 -13.17
C SER A 549 11.01 0.75 -12.60
N MET A 550 11.68 0.35 -11.52
CA MET A 550 12.79 1.09 -10.92
C MET A 550 13.99 1.14 -11.86
N TYR A 551 14.38 0.00 -12.44
CA TYR A 551 15.45 -0.07 -13.43
C TYR A 551 15.18 0.87 -14.62
N TRP A 552 13.97 0.80 -15.18
CA TRP A 552 13.53 1.68 -16.26
C TRP A 552 13.53 3.16 -15.86
N SER A 553 13.01 3.51 -14.69
CA SER A 553 12.95 4.90 -14.21
C SER A 553 14.33 5.50 -14.01
N LEU A 554 15.31 4.71 -13.53
CA LEU A 554 16.69 5.16 -13.34
C LEU A 554 17.40 5.41 -14.68
N LEU A 555 17.27 4.50 -15.65
CA LEU A 555 17.79 4.70 -17.00
C LEU A 555 17.19 5.94 -17.66
N ARG A 556 15.85 6.07 -17.59
CA ARG A 556 15.14 7.23 -18.15
C ARG A 556 15.57 8.55 -17.51
N SER A 557 15.83 8.54 -16.21
CA SER A 557 16.33 9.72 -15.48
C SER A 557 17.82 9.97 -15.75
N GLY A 558 18.51 9.04 -16.39
CA GLY A 558 19.90 9.16 -16.81
C GLY A 558 20.92 8.90 -15.70
N PHE A 559 20.61 7.99 -14.77
CA PHE A 559 21.58 7.44 -13.81
C PHE A 559 22.52 6.45 -14.48
N LYS A 560 23.67 6.18 -13.85
CA LYS A 560 24.49 4.98 -14.14
C LYS A 560 23.87 3.80 -13.40
N THR A 561 23.00 3.05 -14.08
CA THR A 561 22.20 2.00 -13.43
C THR A 561 22.86 0.64 -13.49
N GLN A 562 22.85 -0.08 -12.36
CA GLN A 562 23.31 -1.45 -12.20
C GLN A 562 22.23 -2.28 -11.52
N VAL A 563 22.28 -3.59 -11.69
CA VAL A 563 21.40 -4.54 -11.00
C VAL A 563 22.26 -5.57 -10.29
N ILE A 564 22.00 -5.81 -9.01
CA ILE A 564 22.60 -6.93 -8.28
C ILE A 564 21.59 -8.06 -8.26
N GLN A 565 21.92 -9.14 -8.97
CA GLN A 565 21.08 -10.32 -9.01
C GLN A 565 21.21 -11.15 -7.73
N SER A 566 20.11 -11.78 -7.33
CA SER A 566 20.07 -12.66 -6.15
C SER A 566 19.73 -14.08 -6.57
N SER A 567 20.49 -15.06 -6.09
CA SER A 567 20.20 -16.47 -6.32
C SER A 567 19.00 -16.94 -5.50
N ASP A 568 18.39 -18.05 -5.91
CA ASP A 568 17.26 -18.64 -5.18
C ASP A 568 17.62 -19.09 -3.76
N SER A 569 18.89 -19.47 -3.51
CA SER A 569 19.36 -19.83 -2.17
C SER A 569 19.42 -18.62 -1.24
N ILE A 570 19.97 -17.51 -1.72
CA ILE A 570 20.07 -16.24 -0.98
C ILE A 570 18.67 -15.71 -0.66
N THR A 571 17.78 -15.66 -1.66
CA THR A 571 16.40 -15.19 -1.45
C THR A 571 15.62 -16.07 -0.48
N THR A 572 15.83 -17.38 -0.49
CA THR A 572 15.20 -18.30 0.50
C THR A 572 15.66 -18.02 1.93
N LEU A 573 16.97 -17.81 2.14
CA LEU A 573 17.52 -17.47 3.45
C LEU A 573 16.99 -16.12 3.93
N GLY A 574 17.05 -15.10 3.08
CA GLY A 574 16.54 -13.77 3.38
C GLY A 574 15.04 -13.76 3.71
N PHE A 575 14.23 -14.56 3.00
CA PHE A 575 12.79 -14.63 3.26
C PHE A 575 12.49 -15.23 4.63
N LYS A 576 13.20 -16.30 5.01
CA LYS A 576 13.08 -16.91 6.35
C LYS A 576 13.46 -15.90 7.43
N HIS A 577 14.57 -15.20 7.25
CA HIS A 577 15.06 -14.21 8.21
C HIS A 577 14.07 -13.04 8.36
N PHE A 578 13.63 -12.45 7.24
CA PHE A 578 12.66 -11.37 7.23
C PHE A 578 11.33 -11.75 7.92
N LYS A 579 10.83 -12.96 7.64
CA LYS A 579 9.59 -13.48 8.26
C LYS A 579 9.76 -13.63 9.78
N GLN A 580 10.92 -14.10 10.24
CA GLN A 580 11.22 -14.24 11.66
C GLN A 580 11.20 -12.86 12.35
N LEU A 581 11.86 -11.85 11.79
CA LEU A 581 11.91 -10.51 12.39
C LEU A 581 10.52 -9.83 12.43
N ARG A 582 9.71 -9.99 11.38
CA ARG A 582 8.31 -9.51 11.38
C ARG A 582 7.48 -10.15 12.48
N ARG A 583 7.64 -11.47 12.69
CA ARG A 583 6.95 -12.18 13.78
C ARG A 583 7.37 -11.64 15.15
N LEU A 584 8.67 -11.48 15.38
CA LEU A 584 9.22 -10.92 16.62
C LEU A 584 8.72 -9.50 16.89
N THR A 585 8.63 -8.66 15.86
CA THR A 585 8.08 -7.30 15.98
C THR A 585 6.62 -7.32 16.45
N LYS A 586 5.80 -8.20 15.86
CA LYS A 586 4.38 -8.32 16.23
C LYS A 586 4.20 -8.86 17.65
N GLU A 587 4.94 -9.91 18.01
CA GLU A 587 4.83 -10.56 19.32
C GLU A 587 5.31 -9.65 20.46
N SER A 588 6.42 -8.94 20.25
CA SER A 588 6.98 -8.03 21.25
C SER A 588 6.13 -6.78 21.48
N ARG A 589 5.32 -6.34 20.51
CA ARG A 589 4.45 -5.16 20.65
C ARG A 589 3.46 -5.30 21.81
N ALA A 590 2.75 -6.43 21.90
CA ALA A 590 1.79 -6.66 22.98
C ALA A 590 2.47 -6.67 24.36
N ILE A 591 3.69 -7.23 24.43
CA ILE A 591 4.51 -7.24 25.66
C ILE A 591 4.94 -5.81 26.02
N ALA A 592 5.32 -4.99 25.03
CA ALA A 592 5.72 -3.61 25.25
C ALA A 592 4.55 -2.77 25.79
N ILE A 593 3.35 -2.93 25.24
CA ILE A 593 2.13 -2.27 25.75
C ILE A 593 1.86 -2.74 27.19
N PHE A 594 1.91 -4.04 27.45
CA PHE A 594 1.68 -4.59 28.78
C PHE A 594 2.68 -4.10 29.83
N LYS A 595 3.94 -3.86 29.43
CA LYS A 595 5.02 -3.37 30.30
C LYS A 595 5.19 -1.85 30.29
N ALA A 596 4.40 -1.12 29.50
CA ALA A 596 4.51 0.34 29.43
C ALA A 596 4.14 0.98 30.78
N GLU A 597 4.74 2.14 31.07
CA GLU A 597 4.54 2.88 32.33
C GLU A 597 3.06 3.24 32.54
N LYS A 598 2.58 3.09 33.77
CA LYS A 598 1.23 3.45 34.22
C LYS A 598 1.13 4.95 34.54
N GLY A 599 -0.11 5.44 34.63
CA GLY A 599 -0.40 6.74 35.26
C GLY A 599 -0.13 7.96 34.38
N ILE A 600 -0.07 7.77 33.06
CA ILE A 600 -0.06 8.91 32.13
C ILE A 600 -1.42 9.61 32.15
N SER A 601 -1.44 10.93 32.24
CA SER A 601 -2.67 11.72 32.27
C SER A 601 -3.27 11.87 30.87
N THR A 602 -4.59 12.10 30.80
CA THR A 602 -5.28 12.43 29.55
C THR A 602 -4.70 13.67 28.87
N SER A 603 -4.25 14.66 29.66
CA SER A 603 -3.57 15.87 29.17
C SER A 603 -2.25 15.54 28.49
N GLU A 604 -1.42 14.68 29.09
CA GLU A 604 -0.15 14.26 28.52
C GLU A 604 -0.34 13.45 27.24
N ILE A 605 -1.34 12.56 27.17
CA ILE A 605 -1.64 11.81 25.95
C ILE A 605 -2.05 12.73 24.82
N LYS A 606 -2.98 13.66 25.08
CA LYS A 606 -3.36 14.67 24.09
C LYS A 606 -2.12 15.42 23.62
N GLN A 607 -1.28 15.88 24.55
CA GLN A 607 -0.04 16.58 24.19
C GLN A 607 0.90 15.72 23.33
N LEU A 608 1.12 14.45 23.66
CA LEU A 608 1.94 13.54 22.86
C LEU A 608 1.36 13.35 21.46
N GLN A 609 0.05 13.14 21.35
CA GLN A 609 -0.64 12.96 20.07
C GLN A 609 -0.55 14.20 19.17
N TYR A 610 -0.49 15.41 19.74
CA TYR A 610 -0.42 16.67 18.98
C TYR A 610 0.99 17.17 18.63
N THR A 611 2.06 16.66 19.26
CA THR A 611 3.39 17.29 19.19
C THR A 611 4.35 16.68 18.17
N HIS A 612 3.98 15.62 17.44
CA HIS A 612 4.92 14.84 16.61
C HIS A 612 6.20 14.42 17.38
N CYS A 613 6.09 14.23 18.70
CA CYS A 613 7.16 13.87 19.62
C CYS A 613 6.94 12.46 20.21
N VAL A 614 6.34 11.55 19.45
CA VAL A 614 5.93 10.21 19.91
C VAL A 614 6.97 9.19 19.49
N THR A 615 7.61 8.56 20.47
CA THR A 615 8.50 7.39 20.28
C THR A 615 7.70 6.09 20.22
N PHE A 616 8.34 4.98 19.85
CA PHE A 616 7.74 3.64 19.95
C PHE A 616 7.38 3.25 21.38
N ALA A 617 8.11 3.75 22.38
CA ALA A 617 7.74 3.57 23.78
C ALA A 617 6.48 4.36 24.15
N ASP A 618 6.35 5.59 23.63
CA ASP A 618 5.14 6.40 23.82
C ASP A 618 3.93 5.81 23.09
N GLU A 619 4.11 5.22 21.90
CA GLU A 619 3.04 4.46 21.23
C GLU A 619 2.50 3.34 22.13
N ALA A 620 3.40 2.62 22.81
CA ALA A 620 3.02 1.56 23.73
C ALA A 620 2.30 2.11 24.98
N ARG A 621 2.74 3.26 25.52
CA ARG A 621 2.10 3.94 26.65
C ARG A 621 0.71 4.47 26.32
N ILE A 622 0.56 5.13 25.17
CA ILE A 622 -0.73 5.63 24.67
C ILE A 622 -1.68 4.44 24.51
N ARG A 623 -1.23 3.36 23.85
CA ARG A 623 -2.10 2.20 23.65
C ARG A 623 -2.46 1.50 24.96
N ARG A 624 -1.53 1.44 25.93
CA ARG A 624 -1.83 0.94 27.28
C ARG A 624 -2.95 1.75 27.91
N PHE A 625 -2.83 3.08 27.93
CA PHE A 625 -3.83 3.95 28.52
C PHE A 625 -5.20 3.79 27.85
N GLU A 626 -5.24 3.77 26.51
CA GLU A 626 -6.48 3.57 25.76
C GLU A 626 -7.19 2.29 26.23
N ILE A 627 -6.46 1.17 26.29
CA ILE A 627 -7.02 -0.11 26.77
C ILE A 627 -7.41 -0.03 28.25
N GLU A 628 -6.59 0.54 29.13
CA GLU A 628 -6.93 0.66 30.56
C GLU A 628 -8.13 1.59 30.81
N SER A 629 -8.44 2.51 29.88
CA SER A 629 -9.62 3.38 29.94
C SER A 629 -10.90 2.72 29.42
N GLU A 630 -10.75 1.74 28.55
CA GLU A 630 -11.85 1.06 27.85
C GLU A 630 -12.26 -0.25 28.52
N TYR A 631 -11.41 -0.84 29.37
CA TYR A 631 -11.63 -2.15 29.98
C TYR A 631 -11.40 -2.12 31.50
N PRO A 632 -12.07 -3.01 32.27
CA PRO A 632 -11.80 -3.17 33.69
C PRO A 632 -10.33 -3.53 33.97
N GLN A 633 -9.71 -2.83 34.93
CA GLN A 633 -8.27 -2.95 35.22
C GLN A 633 -7.80 -4.39 35.51
N HIS A 634 -8.64 -5.21 36.15
CA HIS A 634 -8.29 -6.58 36.51
C HIS A 634 -8.14 -7.53 35.30
N LEU A 635 -8.65 -7.15 34.12
CA LEU A 635 -8.54 -7.93 32.88
C LEU A 635 -7.31 -7.55 32.05
N PHE A 636 -6.56 -6.51 32.45
CA PHE A 636 -5.45 -6.00 31.67
C PHE A 636 -4.32 -7.04 31.56
N SER A 637 -4.17 -7.61 30.36
CA SER A 637 -3.28 -8.73 30.07
C SER A 637 -2.77 -8.67 28.63
N VAL A 638 -1.73 -9.45 28.32
CA VAL A 638 -1.23 -9.60 26.94
C VAL A 638 -2.32 -10.18 26.02
N GLU A 639 -3.19 -11.04 26.55
CA GLU A 639 -4.31 -11.64 25.81
C GLU A 639 -5.37 -10.59 25.46
N LEU A 640 -5.74 -9.73 26.41
CA LEU A 640 -6.63 -8.59 26.16
C LEU A 640 -6.05 -7.69 25.08
N ILE A 641 -4.76 -7.34 25.16
CA ILE A 641 -4.11 -6.47 24.16
C ILE A 641 -4.18 -7.09 22.77
N ARG A 642 -3.91 -8.40 22.64
CA ARG A 642 -4.01 -9.11 21.35
C ARG A 642 -5.44 -9.16 20.82
N PHE A 643 -6.42 -9.33 21.69
CA PHE A 643 -7.83 -9.26 21.33
C PHE A 643 -8.19 -7.86 20.82
N ASP A 644 -7.81 -6.83 21.57
CA ASP A 644 -8.09 -5.43 21.27
C ASP A 644 -7.45 -4.96 19.96
N GLU A 645 -6.23 -5.43 19.63
CA GLU A 645 -5.62 -5.21 18.30
C GLU A 645 -6.45 -5.80 17.15
N GLY A 646 -7.26 -6.84 17.41
CA GLY A 646 -8.19 -7.44 16.46
C GLY A 646 -9.59 -6.84 16.48
N PHE A 647 -9.97 -6.14 17.57
CA PHE A 647 -11.28 -5.53 17.78
C PHE A 647 -11.33 -4.10 17.19
N THR A 648 -11.13 -4.02 15.87
CA THR A 648 -10.87 -2.75 15.17
C THR A 648 -12.11 -1.89 14.89
N ASN A 649 -13.33 -2.43 14.99
CA ASN A 649 -14.59 -1.76 14.65
C ASN A 649 -15.47 -1.52 15.88
N LYS A 650 -14.88 -0.94 16.95
CA LYS A 650 -15.59 -0.56 18.18
C LYS A 650 -16.80 0.35 17.95
N PRO A 651 -16.78 1.35 17.05
CA PRO A 651 -17.96 2.17 16.79
C PRO A 651 -19.15 1.36 16.26
N LEU A 652 -18.89 0.41 15.35
CA LEU A 652 -19.93 -0.49 14.86
C LEU A 652 -20.46 -1.40 15.98
N PHE A 653 -19.59 -1.89 16.87
CA PHE A 653 -20.01 -2.62 18.06
C PHE A 653 -20.89 -1.76 18.99
N GLN A 654 -20.48 -0.53 19.28
CA GLN A 654 -21.27 0.40 20.11
C GLN A 654 -22.65 0.67 19.49
N SER A 655 -22.74 0.93 18.18
CA SER A 655 -24.03 1.12 17.52
C SER A 655 -24.95 -0.10 17.59
N LEU A 656 -24.40 -1.31 17.69
CA LEU A 656 -25.16 -2.55 17.77
C LEU A 656 -25.59 -2.91 19.20
N PHE A 657 -24.72 -2.69 20.19
CA PHE A 657 -24.89 -3.21 21.55
C PHE A 657 -25.05 -2.12 22.63
N CYS A 658 -24.83 -0.86 22.28
CA CYS A 658 -24.99 0.32 23.14
C CYS A 658 -25.69 1.47 22.38
N PRO A 659 -26.88 1.26 21.80
CA PRO A 659 -27.52 2.24 20.92
C PRO A 659 -27.77 3.60 21.60
N GLN A 660 -27.99 3.62 22.91
CA GLN A 660 -28.16 4.84 23.71
C GLN A 660 -26.90 5.73 23.79
N LEU A 661 -25.71 5.20 23.47
CA LEU A 661 -24.44 5.93 23.43
C LEU A 661 -23.97 6.23 22.00
N ALA A 662 -24.70 5.77 20.99
CA ALA A 662 -24.33 5.99 19.60
C ALA A 662 -24.55 7.46 19.20
N CYS A 663 -23.48 8.25 19.10
CA CYS A 663 -23.51 9.56 18.41
C CYS A 663 -23.62 9.37 16.89
N GLU A 664 -23.82 10.48 16.13
CA GLU A 664 -24.03 10.69 14.67
C GLU A 664 -23.18 9.88 13.64
N TYR A 665 -22.48 8.81 14.04
CA TYR A 665 -21.80 7.82 13.20
C TYR A 665 -22.74 7.03 12.26
N GLU A 666 -24.05 7.29 12.31
CA GLU A 666 -25.08 6.43 11.75
C GLU A 666 -25.02 6.31 10.23
N LYS A 667 -24.78 7.37 9.44
CA LYS A 667 -25.00 7.28 7.98
C LYS A 667 -24.12 6.25 7.26
N LYS A 668 -22.82 6.18 7.56
CA LYS A 668 -21.87 5.30 6.84
C LYS A 668 -21.94 3.83 7.24
N HIS A 669 -22.48 3.55 8.43
CA HIS A 669 -22.65 2.18 8.94
C HIS A 669 -24.09 1.70 8.89
N LEU A 670 -25.07 2.59 8.63
CA LEU A 670 -26.51 2.30 8.70
C LEU A 670 -26.89 1.06 7.90
N GLN A 671 -26.46 0.99 6.64
CA GLN A 671 -26.80 -0.15 5.77
C GLN A 671 -26.18 -1.45 6.28
N LEU A 672 -24.94 -1.41 6.77
CA LEU A 672 -24.28 -2.58 7.34
C LEU A 672 -24.97 -3.03 8.63
N ILE A 673 -25.38 -2.09 9.48
CA ILE A 673 -26.15 -2.35 10.70
C ILE A 673 -27.51 -2.96 10.35
N GLN A 674 -28.22 -2.43 9.36
CA GLN A 674 -29.49 -2.97 8.87
C GLN A 674 -29.32 -4.41 8.35
N LEU A 675 -28.25 -4.67 7.60
CA LEU A 675 -27.93 -6.03 7.15
C LEU A 675 -27.57 -6.94 8.31
N LEU A 676 -26.76 -6.47 9.27
CA LEU A 676 -26.41 -7.23 10.46
C LEU A 676 -27.67 -7.56 11.26
N ASN A 677 -28.56 -6.61 11.54
CA ASN A 677 -29.82 -6.87 12.25
C ASN A 677 -30.79 -7.77 11.47
N LYS A 678 -30.83 -7.65 10.13
CA LYS A 678 -31.66 -8.49 9.27
C LYS A 678 -31.23 -9.96 9.28
N TYR A 679 -29.92 -10.22 9.24
CA TYR A 679 -29.37 -11.57 9.10
C TYR A 679 -28.90 -12.19 10.43
N LEU A 680 -28.56 -11.36 11.42
CA LEU A 680 -28.32 -11.72 12.81
C LEU A 680 -29.44 -11.07 13.64
N LEU A 681 -30.63 -11.69 13.59
CA LEU A 681 -31.82 -11.22 14.28
C LEU A 681 -31.52 -10.85 15.74
N ASN A 682 -32.01 -9.69 16.19
CA ASN A 682 -31.91 -9.21 17.57
C ASN A 682 -30.49 -9.28 18.16
N LEU A 683 -29.50 -8.64 17.52
CA LEU A 683 -28.16 -8.47 18.13
C LEU A 683 -28.24 -7.84 19.53
N GLY A 684 -29.23 -6.98 19.80
CA GLY A 684 -29.50 -6.44 21.15
C GLY A 684 -29.95 -7.46 22.20
N ALA A 685 -30.27 -8.71 21.83
CA ALA A 685 -30.64 -9.80 22.75
C ALA A 685 -29.47 -10.76 23.08
N LEU A 686 -28.27 -10.51 22.54
CA LEU A 686 -27.03 -11.27 22.84
C LEU A 686 -26.49 -11.02 24.26
N ASP A 687 -27.19 -10.25 25.09
CA ASP A 687 -26.76 -9.84 26.44
C ASP A 687 -26.26 -11.00 27.30
N HIS A 688 -26.87 -12.19 27.15
CA HIS A 688 -26.44 -13.44 27.79
C HIS A 688 -26.68 -14.70 26.94
N SER A 689 -27.02 -14.56 25.66
CA SER A 689 -27.43 -15.66 24.79
C SER A 689 -26.44 -15.85 23.64
N SER A 690 -26.59 -16.96 22.91
CA SER A 690 -25.80 -17.24 21.72
C SER A 690 -26.71 -17.34 20.52
N ILE A 691 -26.37 -16.68 19.41
CA ILE A 691 -27.16 -16.77 18.18
C ILE A 691 -26.66 -17.94 17.36
N THR A 692 -27.58 -18.81 16.95
CA THR A 692 -27.26 -19.85 15.98
C THR A 692 -27.49 -19.30 14.57
N ILE A 693 -26.48 -19.42 13.72
CA ILE A 693 -26.53 -19.00 12.32
C ILE A 693 -26.15 -20.15 11.39
N THR A 694 -26.86 -20.27 10.28
CA THR A 694 -26.55 -21.23 9.22
C THR A 694 -25.54 -20.66 8.23
N ARG A 695 -24.83 -21.55 7.54
CA ARG A 695 -23.91 -21.14 6.46
C ARG A 695 -24.63 -20.43 5.30
N GLN A 696 -25.92 -20.74 5.06
CA GLN A 696 -26.73 -20.07 4.04
C GLN A 696 -27.05 -18.62 4.43
N GLU A 697 -27.41 -18.36 5.69
CA GLU A 697 -27.64 -17.00 6.19
C GLU A 697 -26.37 -16.15 6.14
N VAL A 698 -25.21 -16.72 6.51
CA VAL A 698 -23.91 -16.04 6.36
C VAL A 698 -23.60 -15.68 4.91
N TYR A 699 -23.90 -16.60 3.98
CA TYR A 699 -23.70 -16.36 2.55
C TYR A 699 -24.64 -15.28 2.00
N ALA A 700 -25.92 -15.33 2.38
CA ALA A 700 -26.91 -14.33 1.99
C ALA A 700 -26.55 -12.94 2.54
N PHE A 701 -26.12 -12.87 3.81
CA PHE A 701 -25.59 -11.66 4.44
C PHE A 701 -24.41 -11.10 3.65
N ALA A 702 -23.37 -11.90 3.41
CA ALA A 702 -22.17 -11.42 2.74
C ALA A 702 -22.43 -10.97 1.30
N LYS A 703 -23.34 -11.64 0.58
CA LYS A 703 -23.80 -11.19 -0.75
C LYS A 703 -24.48 -9.83 -0.67
N ALA A 704 -25.40 -9.64 0.28
CA ALA A 704 -26.06 -8.35 0.48
C ALA A 704 -25.05 -7.24 0.81
N VAL A 705 -24.05 -7.54 1.64
CA VAL A 705 -22.95 -6.60 1.94
C VAL A 705 -22.10 -6.31 0.70
N TYR A 706 -21.83 -7.32 -0.13
CA TYR A 706 -21.05 -7.13 -1.36
C TYR A 706 -21.77 -6.26 -2.40
N VAL A 707 -23.10 -6.29 -2.45
CA VAL A 707 -23.90 -5.39 -3.32
C VAL A 707 -23.65 -3.93 -2.95
N ILE A 708 -23.57 -3.62 -1.66
CA ILE A 708 -23.33 -2.26 -1.15
C ILE A 708 -21.83 -1.94 -0.95
N LYS A 709 -20.90 -2.75 -1.48
CA LYS A 709 -19.46 -2.65 -1.18
C LYS A 709 -18.85 -1.26 -1.38
N ASN A 710 -19.40 -0.47 -2.31
CA ASN A 710 -18.93 0.87 -2.64
C ASN A 710 -19.41 1.94 -1.64
N GLU A 711 -20.43 1.62 -0.84
CA GLU A 711 -21.00 2.47 0.21
C GLU A 711 -20.41 2.13 1.59
N LEU A 712 -19.75 0.97 1.71
CA LEU A 712 -19.10 0.54 2.94
C LEU A 712 -17.85 1.39 3.27
N PRO A 713 -17.56 1.57 4.58
CA PRO A 713 -16.29 2.08 5.06
C PRO A 713 -15.10 1.28 4.50
N SER A 714 -13.97 1.96 4.30
CA SER A 714 -12.78 1.38 3.66
C SER A 714 -12.25 0.16 4.41
N GLU A 715 -12.37 0.16 5.73
CA GLU A 715 -11.90 -0.87 6.65
C GLU A 715 -12.70 -2.17 6.44
N ILE A 716 -14.02 -2.06 6.29
CA ILE A 716 -14.90 -3.21 6.00
C ILE A 716 -14.72 -3.67 4.55
N ARG A 717 -14.60 -2.72 3.61
CA ARG A 717 -14.38 -3.02 2.20
C ARG A 717 -13.09 -3.82 1.99
N SER A 718 -12.03 -3.49 2.74
CA SER A 718 -10.75 -4.21 2.68
C SER A 718 -10.85 -5.68 3.12
N MET A 719 -11.88 -6.04 3.90
CA MET A 719 -12.12 -7.42 4.32
C MET A 719 -12.83 -8.25 3.24
N LEU A 720 -13.49 -7.60 2.28
CA LEU A 720 -14.19 -8.27 1.19
C LEU A 720 -13.18 -8.86 0.20
N SER A 721 -13.50 -10.06 -0.28
CA SER A 721 -12.81 -10.65 -1.42
C SER A 721 -13.14 -9.91 -2.72
N LYS A 722 -12.27 -10.05 -3.73
CA LYS A 722 -12.48 -9.49 -5.09
C LYS A 722 -13.90 -9.82 -5.64
N GLN A 723 -14.42 -11.00 -5.33
CA GLN A 723 -15.78 -11.47 -5.66
C GLN A 723 -16.46 -12.11 -4.44
N MET A 724 -17.79 -12.09 -4.35
CA MET A 724 -18.58 -12.75 -3.28
C MET A 724 -19.48 -13.85 -3.83
N ASP A 725 -18.86 -14.82 -4.46
CA ASP A 725 -19.46 -15.93 -5.20
C ASP A 725 -19.64 -17.21 -4.36
N THR A 726 -18.90 -17.36 -3.25
CA THR A 726 -18.78 -18.65 -2.55
C THR A 726 -19.06 -18.55 -1.04
N PRO A 727 -19.70 -19.56 -0.43
CA PRO A 727 -20.00 -19.59 1.01
C PRO A 727 -18.82 -19.34 1.94
N ASN A 728 -17.59 -19.76 1.62
CA ASN A 728 -16.45 -19.51 2.52
C ASN A 728 -15.83 -18.13 2.34
N LYS A 729 -16.07 -17.43 1.21
CA LYS A 729 -15.61 -16.05 1.03
C LYS A 729 -16.51 -15.21 1.92
N ALA A 730 -17.80 -15.54 1.91
CA ALA A 730 -18.76 -15.07 2.89
C ALA A 730 -18.37 -15.44 4.33
N THR A 731 -18.06 -16.70 4.67
CA THR A 731 -17.65 -17.08 6.03
C THR A 731 -16.34 -16.42 6.46
N SER A 732 -15.34 -16.31 5.58
CA SER A 732 -14.07 -15.64 5.90
C SER A 732 -14.27 -14.16 6.13
N PHE A 733 -15.02 -13.49 5.25
CA PHE A 733 -15.45 -12.10 5.44
C PHE A 733 -16.23 -11.94 6.74
N PHE A 734 -17.20 -12.82 7.00
CA PHE A 734 -18.04 -12.79 8.18
C PHE A 734 -17.24 -13.01 9.45
N LYS A 735 -16.33 -13.99 9.50
CA LYS A 735 -15.40 -14.23 10.63
C LYS A 735 -14.55 -13.00 10.91
N LYS A 736 -13.98 -12.37 9.86
CA LYS A 736 -13.20 -11.13 9.99
C LYS A 736 -14.06 -9.98 10.51
N LEU A 737 -15.26 -9.81 9.94
CA LEU A 737 -16.20 -8.77 10.35
C LEU A 737 -16.60 -8.96 11.81
N LEU A 738 -17.09 -10.15 12.19
CA LEU A 738 -17.48 -10.50 13.57
C LEU A 738 -16.32 -10.31 14.54
N GLY A 739 -15.13 -10.82 14.23
CA GLY A 739 -13.94 -10.62 15.06
C GLY A 739 -13.59 -9.15 15.23
N SER A 740 -13.72 -8.36 14.16
CA SER A 740 -13.48 -6.92 14.21
C SER A 740 -14.49 -6.14 15.06
N ILE A 741 -15.69 -6.70 15.28
CA ILE A 741 -16.69 -6.18 16.21
C ILE A 741 -16.78 -7.00 17.49
N GLY A 742 -15.74 -7.74 17.88
CA GLY A 742 -15.66 -8.36 19.20
C GLY A 742 -16.56 -9.58 19.38
N LEU A 743 -17.08 -10.14 18.28
CA LEU A 743 -17.87 -11.37 18.27
C LEU A 743 -16.99 -12.57 17.90
N LYS A 744 -17.26 -13.70 18.54
CA LYS A 744 -16.67 -15.00 18.23
C LYS A 744 -17.72 -15.85 17.53
N ILE A 745 -17.29 -16.63 16.55
CA ILE A 745 -18.12 -17.64 15.91
C ILE A 745 -17.46 -19.00 16.09
N SER A 746 -18.23 -19.98 16.57
CA SER A 746 -17.77 -21.36 16.68
C SER A 746 -17.57 -22.01 15.30
N ASN A 747 -16.98 -23.20 15.29
CA ASN A 747 -16.96 -24.00 14.07
C ASN A 747 -18.39 -24.43 13.71
N TYR A 748 -18.64 -24.61 12.40
CA TYR A 748 -19.94 -25.09 11.94
C TYR A 748 -20.08 -26.58 12.29
N ASN A 749 -21.16 -26.95 12.97
CA ASN A 749 -21.40 -28.31 13.45
C ASN A 749 -22.64 -28.94 12.76
N GLY A 750 -22.59 -30.26 12.54
CA GLY A 750 -23.73 -31.09 12.12
C GLY A 750 -24.15 -31.01 10.64
N SER A 751 -25.19 -31.79 10.28
CA SER A 751 -25.77 -31.87 8.92
C SER A 751 -26.39 -30.56 8.44
N GLN A 752 -26.80 -29.68 9.35
CA GLN A 752 -27.44 -28.39 9.07
C GLN A 752 -26.44 -27.21 8.94
N LYS A 753 -25.13 -27.44 9.05
CA LYS A 753 -24.06 -26.43 8.94
C LYS A 753 -24.38 -25.16 9.76
N ARG A 754 -24.59 -25.34 11.06
CA ARG A 754 -24.90 -24.27 12.03
C ARG A 754 -23.68 -23.90 12.84
N ALA A 755 -23.46 -22.61 13.07
CA ALA A 755 -22.44 -22.09 13.97
C ALA A 755 -23.08 -21.19 15.03
N THR A 756 -22.40 -21.05 16.15
CA THR A 756 -22.86 -20.25 17.28
C THR A 756 -22.03 -18.97 17.33
N VAL A 757 -22.72 -17.83 17.32
CA VAL A 757 -22.13 -16.50 17.47
C VAL A 757 -22.33 -16.04 18.91
N THR A 758 -21.25 -15.64 19.57
CA THR A 758 -21.24 -15.13 20.94
C THR A 758 -20.41 -13.86 21.04
N ILE A 759 -20.71 -13.03 22.04
CA ILE A 759 -19.85 -11.89 22.38
C ILE A 759 -18.59 -12.43 23.08
N HIS A 760 -17.41 -11.96 22.65
CA HIS A 760 -16.17 -12.30 23.33
C HIS A 760 -16.16 -11.72 24.76
N GLU A 761 -15.64 -12.45 25.75
CA GLU A 761 -15.57 -11.98 27.14
C GLU A 761 -15.00 -10.56 27.30
N PHE A 762 -13.92 -10.21 26.59
CA PHE A 762 -13.37 -8.86 26.57
C PHE A 762 -14.30 -7.85 25.90
N ALA A 763 -14.99 -8.18 24.80
CA ALA A 763 -16.00 -7.29 24.21
C ALA A 763 -17.17 -7.05 25.17
N GLN A 764 -17.56 -8.08 25.93
CA GLN A 764 -18.58 -7.96 26.96
C GLN A 764 -18.11 -7.05 28.11
N ALA A 765 -16.86 -7.20 28.56
CA ALA A 765 -16.27 -6.35 29.57
C ALA A 765 -16.16 -4.88 29.11
N TYR A 766 -15.77 -4.66 27.84
CA TYR A 766 -15.77 -3.35 27.20
C TYR A 766 -17.17 -2.71 27.22
N ARG A 767 -18.19 -3.49 26.84
CA ARG A 767 -19.59 -3.04 26.88
C ARG A 767 -20.02 -2.65 28.29
N GLN A 768 -19.72 -3.48 29.28
CA GLN A 768 -20.07 -3.22 30.69
C GLN A 768 -19.36 -1.98 31.24
N GLN A 769 -18.17 -1.65 30.74
CA GLN A 769 -17.44 -0.44 31.13
C GLN A 769 -18.03 0.84 30.51
N LEU A 770 -18.73 0.71 29.36
CA LEU A 770 -19.40 1.83 28.69
C LEU A 770 -20.78 2.16 29.28
N LEU A 771 -21.50 1.16 29.80
CA LEU A 771 -22.81 1.30 30.45
C LEU A 771 -22.65 1.72 31.91
#